data_AF-A0A445JM58-F1
#
_entry.id   AF-A0A445JM58-F1
#
_cell.length_a   1.000
_cell.length_b   1.000
_cell.length_c   1.000
_cell.angle_alpha   90.00
_cell.angle_beta   90.00
_cell.angle_gamma   90.00
#
_symmetry.space_group_name_H-M   'P 1'
#
loop_
_entity.id
_entity.type
_entity.pdbx_description
1 polymer ?
#
loop_
_entity_poly.entity_id
_entity_poly.type
_entity_poly.pdbx_seq_one_letter_code
_entity_poly.pdbx_strand_id
1 'polypeptide(L)'
;MGGIGKTTLATTLYDKLSHKFEDACFLANLSEQSDKPKNRSFGNFDMANLEQLDKNHSRLQDKKVLIILDDVTTSEQLDKIIPDFDCDFLGPGSRVIVTTRDKQILSRVDEIYPVGEWSFDKSLQLFCLTAFGEKQPNDGYADLSRMVVSYCKGIPLALKVLGASLRSRSKEIWECELRKLQKIPNKEIHKVLKLSYDGLDRSEQDIFLDIACFFKGRDRCWVTRVLEAFEFFPAPGINILLDKALITISDSNLILMHDLIQEMGREIVHQESKDPGRRTRLWRHEEVHDVLKYNKGTDVVEGISLDLSRLNEDLNLSSNSLAKMTNLRFLRIDGESWLSDRIFNGYLPNGLESLYLSNDVEPLYFPGLESLVLYFPNGHVSSYLPNGLESFYFLDGPVSLYLPNGLESLYFPSGLESLSNQLRYLHWDLCYLESLPPNFCAEQLVVLHMKFSKLKKLWDGVQNLVNLKEIDLSYSEDLIEIPNLSEAENLESISLSGCKSLHKLHVHSKSLRAMELDGCSSLKEFSVTSEKMTKLNLSYTNISELSSSIGHLVSLEKLYLRGTNVESLPANIKNLSMLTSLRLDGCRKLMSLPELPPSLRLLDINGCKKLMSPSQRHNIKLKKIYKYVLKKISILFSILFYVVLCTIMLSLFIQIKM
;
A
#
# COMPACT_ATOMS: atom_id res chain seq x y z
N MET A 1 18.28 3.56 -6.47
CA MET A 1 18.64 4.50 -5.38
C MET A 1 20.00 5.17 -5.61
N GLY A 2 20.18 6.42 -5.15
CA GLY A 2 21.47 7.12 -5.11
C GLY A 2 22.46 6.48 -4.12
N GLY A 3 23.77 6.61 -4.38
CA GLY A 3 24.81 6.14 -3.45
C GLY A 3 25.05 4.61 -3.35
N ILE A 4 24.27 3.79 -4.07
CA ILE A 4 24.37 2.31 -4.01
C ILE A 4 25.60 1.72 -4.75
N GLY A 5 26.34 2.52 -5.50
CA GLY A 5 27.59 2.11 -6.16
C GLY A 5 27.49 1.78 -7.66
N LYS A 6 26.46 2.26 -8.36
CA LYS A 6 26.29 2.09 -9.82
C LYS A 6 27.51 2.56 -10.63
N THR A 7 27.97 3.79 -10.41
CA THR A 7 29.18 4.35 -11.03
C THR A 7 30.43 3.52 -10.77
N THR A 8 30.60 3.03 -9.54
CA THR A 8 31.73 2.16 -9.16
C THR A 8 31.69 0.83 -9.91
N LEU A 9 30.49 0.23 -10.03
CA LEU A 9 30.30 -1.01 -10.76
C LEU A 9 30.60 -0.82 -12.25
N ALA A 10 30.08 0.26 -12.85
CA ALA A 10 30.34 0.61 -14.23
C ALA A 10 31.83 0.85 -14.52
N THR A 11 32.52 1.57 -13.62
CA THR A 11 33.98 1.79 -13.72
C THR A 11 34.73 0.46 -13.66
N THR A 12 34.38 -0.41 -12.71
CA THR A 12 35.04 -1.72 -12.56
C THR A 12 34.79 -2.62 -13.77
N LEU A 13 33.61 -2.55 -14.38
CA LEU A 13 33.29 -3.28 -15.60
C LEU A 13 34.09 -2.76 -16.78
N TYR A 14 34.22 -1.43 -16.92
CA TYR A 14 35.07 -0.82 -17.95
C TYR A 14 36.51 -1.34 -17.87
N ASP A 15 37.12 -1.27 -16.69
CA ASP A 15 38.51 -1.67 -16.48
C ASP A 15 38.72 -3.16 -16.79
N LYS A 16 37.75 -4.01 -16.47
CA LYS A 16 37.83 -5.46 -16.69
C LYS A 16 37.49 -5.91 -18.10
N LEU A 17 36.69 -5.15 -18.85
CA LEU A 17 36.13 -5.60 -20.12
C LEU A 17 36.66 -4.84 -21.33
N SER A 18 37.11 -3.60 -21.18
CA SER A 18 37.57 -2.73 -22.28
C SER A 18 38.54 -3.43 -23.24
N HIS A 19 39.52 -4.17 -22.72
CA HIS A 19 40.51 -4.91 -23.54
C HIS A 19 39.94 -6.05 -24.40
N LYS A 20 38.67 -6.45 -24.21
CA LYS A 20 37.99 -7.50 -24.99
C LYS A 20 37.16 -6.95 -26.16
N PHE A 21 37.17 -5.62 -26.33
CA PHE A 21 36.50 -4.89 -27.38
C PHE A 21 37.56 -4.17 -28.22
N GLU A 22 37.22 -3.88 -29.48
CA GLU A 22 38.12 -3.18 -30.39
C GLU A 22 38.25 -1.70 -30.03
N ASP A 23 37.16 -1.12 -29.53
CA ASP A 23 37.10 0.23 -28.99
C ASP A 23 36.20 0.25 -27.73
N ALA A 24 36.48 1.17 -26.82
CA ALA A 24 35.70 1.36 -25.60
C ALA A 24 35.57 2.84 -25.24
N CYS A 25 34.41 3.25 -24.72
CA CYS A 25 34.11 4.61 -24.32
C CYS A 25 33.39 4.65 -22.96
N PHE A 26 33.80 5.56 -22.08
CA PHE A 26 33.16 5.83 -20.79
C PHE A 26 32.74 7.30 -20.71
N LEU A 27 31.43 7.56 -20.70
CA LEU A 27 30.85 8.89 -20.54
C LEU A 27 30.36 9.05 -19.10
N ALA A 28 31.12 9.80 -18.30
CA ALA A 28 30.86 10.00 -16.89
C ALA A 28 29.93 11.20 -16.62
N ASN A 29 29.07 11.08 -15.59
CA ASN A 29 28.29 12.18 -15.01
C ASN A 29 27.49 13.01 -16.04
N LEU A 30 26.65 12.36 -16.83
CA LEU A 30 25.82 13.05 -17.82
C LEU A 30 24.75 13.96 -17.19
N SER A 31 24.57 13.91 -15.86
CA SER A 31 23.63 14.74 -15.09
C SER A 31 24.10 16.18 -14.81
N GLU A 32 25.40 16.48 -14.85
CA GLU A 32 25.92 17.84 -14.62
C GLU A 32 25.79 18.68 -15.92
N GLN A 33 24.89 19.67 -15.92
CA GLN A 33 24.74 20.70 -16.97
C GLN A 33 26.02 21.56 -17.13
N SER A 34 27.04 21.02 -17.79
CA SER A 34 27.94 21.82 -18.59
C SER A 34 27.73 21.41 -20.04
N ASP A 35 27.57 22.38 -20.95
CA ASP A 35 27.48 22.22 -22.41
C ASP A 35 28.69 21.49 -23.05
N LYS A 36 29.56 20.89 -22.23
CA LYS A 36 30.59 19.92 -22.61
C LYS A 36 30.65 18.82 -21.55
N PRO A 37 30.47 17.54 -21.91
CA PRO A 37 30.72 16.43 -21.00
C PRO A 37 32.17 16.51 -20.48
N LYS A 38 32.39 16.30 -19.18
CA LYS A 38 33.74 16.17 -18.61
C LYS A 38 34.33 14.84 -19.10
N ASN A 39 34.92 14.86 -20.29
CA ASN A 39 35.53 13.71 -20.92
C ASN A 39 36.71 13.20 -20.07
N ARG A 40 36.59 11.97 -19.57
CA ARG A 40 37.74 11.12 -19.25
C ARG A 40 37.84 10.07 -20.35
N SER A 41 38.27 10.48 -21.54
CA SER A 41 38.53 9.57 -22.65
C SER A 41 39.78 8.75 -22.35
N PHE A 42 39.62 7.45 -22.08
CA PHE A 42 40.71 6.48 -22.17
C PHE A 42 40.39 5.55 -23.34
N GLY A 43 40.61 6.05 -24.55
CA GLY A 43 40.40 5.34 -25.82
C GLY A 43 40.83 6.20 -27.01
N ASN A 44 41.18 5.57 -28.14
CA ASN A 44 41.58 6.24 -29.40
C ASN A 44 40.41 6.93 -30.13
N PHE A 45 39.20 6.88 -29.58
CA PHE A 45 38.00 7.51 -30.13
C PHE A 45 37.63 8.74 -29.31
N ASP A 46 37.78 9.92 -29.92
CA ASP A 46 37.38 11.18 -29.33
C ASP A 46 35.90 11.46 -29.66
N MET A 47 35.01 11.16 -28.71
CA MET A 47 33.58 11.49 -28.75
C MET A 47 33.31 12.96 -28.37
N ALA A 48 34.30 13.86 -28.54
CA ALA A 48 34.23 15.26 -28.11
C ALA A 48 33.16 16.11 -28.83
N ASN A 49 32.55 15.63 -29.91
CA ASN A 49 31.48 16.32 -30.61
C ASN A 49 30.30 15.38 -30.83
N LEU A 50 29.23 15.53 -30.05
CA LEU A 50 27.92 14.90 -30.30
C LEU A 50 27.38 15.20 -31.72
N GLU A 51 27.86 16.28 -32.36
CA GLU A 51 27.58 16.61 -33.77
C GLU A 51 28.33 15.73 -34.80
N GLN A 52 29.31 14.91 -34.39
CA GLN A 52 30.06 14.02 -35.29
C GLN A 52 29.60 12.56 -35.27
N LEU A 53 28.62 12.19 -34.44
CA LEU A 53 28.05 10.84 -34.46
C LEU A 53 27.52 10.47 -35.86
N ASP A 54 26.94 11.45 -36.56
CA ASP A 54 26.46 11.31 -37.94
C ASP A 54 27.56 10.88 -38.93
N LYS A 55 28.82 11.29 -38.68
CA LYS A 55 29.99 10.94 -39.50
C LYS A 55 30.70 9.66 -39.05
N ASN A 56 30.40 9.16 -37.84
CA ASN A 56 31.01 7.97 -37.26
C ASN A 56 30.12 6.72 -37.40
N HIS A 57 28.86 6.85 -37.86
CA HIS A 57 27.96 5.71 -38.16
C HIS A 57 28.64 4.63 -39.01
N SER A 58 29.28 5.00 -40.12
CA SER A 58 29.95 4.02 -40.99
C SER A 58 31.22 3.40 -40.39
N ARG A 59 31.74 3.91 -39.28
CA ARG A 59 32.97 3.40 -38.62
C ARG A 59 32.69 2.46 -37.45
N LEU A 60 31.52 2.55 -36.84
CA LEU A 60 31.14 1.78 -35.66
C LEU A 60 30.33 0.52 -36.01
N GLN A 61 29.70 0.48 -37.19
CA GLN A 61 28.93 -0.66 -37.70
C GLN A 61 29.75 -1.94 -37.95
N ASP A 62 31.05 -1.82 -38.17
CA ASP A 62 31.93 -2.98 -38.42
C ASP A 62 32.78 -3.37 -37.21
N LYS A 63 32.65 -2.64 -36.08
CA LYS A 63 33.51 -2.79 -34.91
C LYS A 63 32.76 -3.33 -33.71
N LYS A 64 33.44 -4.16 -32.94
CA LYS A 64 32.96 -4.61 -31.63
C LYS A 64 33.32 -3.59 -30.54
N VAL A 65 32.35 -2.78 -30.08
CA VAL A 65 32.57 -1.64 -29.18
C VAL A 65 31.89 -1.80 -27.82
N LEU A 66 32.52 -1.26 -26.76
CA LEU A 66 31.93 -1.13 -25.42
C LEU A 66 31.62 0.35 -25.11
N ILE A 67 30.36 0.69 -24.84
CA ILE A 67 29.95 2.04 -24.45
C ILE A 67 29.36 2.01 -23.05
N ILE A 68 29.84 2.87 -22.15
CA ILE A 68 29.27 3.05 -20.82
C ILE A 68 28.78 4.49 -20.65
N LEU A 69 27.50 4.63 -20.32
CA LEU A 69 26.81 5.90 -20.06
C LEU A 69 26.46 5.98 -18.57
N ASP A 70 27.13 6.84 -17.81
CA ASP A 70 26.97 6.94 -16.36
C ASP A 70 26.10 8.12 -15.93
N ASP A 71 25.16 7.85 -15.02
CA ASP A 71 24.22 8.79 -14.39
C ASP A 71 23.31 9.52 -15.40
N VAL A 72 22.69 8.76 -16.32
CA VAL A 72 21.69 9.26 -17.27
C VAL A 72 20.41 9.65 -16.55
N THR A 73 19.93 10.89 -16.76
CA THR A 73 18.76 11.45 -16.07
C THR A 73 17.56 11.70 -16.97
N THR A 74 17.72 11.70 -18.30
CA THR A 74 16.61 11.92 -19.26
C THR A 74 16.71 10.94 -20.43
N SER A 75 15.57 10.62 -21.05
CA SER A 75 15.53 9.82 -22.29
C SER A 75 16.19 10.54 -23.47
N GLU A 76 16.10 11.87 -23.52
CA GLU A 76 16.72 12.67 -24.58
C GLU A 76 18.24 12.52 -24.63
N GLN A 77 18.90 12.40 -23.48
CA GLN A 77 20.35 12.14 -23.42
C GLN A 77 20.70 10.80 -24.04
N LEU A 78 19.84 9.80 -23.85
CA LEU A 78 20.03 8.46 -24.39
C LEU A 78 19.77 8.45 -25.90
N ASP A 79 18.67 9.06 -26.35
CA ASP A 79 18.30 9.16 -27.76
C ASP A 79 19.31 9.98 -28.58
N LYS A 80 19.97 10.99 -27.98
CA LYS A 80 21.06 11.74 -28.63
C LYS A 80 22.31 10.91 -28.89
N ILE A 81 22.59 9.92 -28.04
CA ILE A 81 23.79 9.10 -28.12
C ILE A 81 23.52 7.84 -28.94
N ILE A 82 22.30 7.32 -28.87
CA ILE A 82 21.84 6.13 -29.58
C ILE A 82 20.49 6.46 -30.24
N PRO A 83 20.52 7.09 -31.43
CA PRO A 83 19.32 7.40 -32.19
C PRO A 83 18.54 6.12 -32.52
N ASP A 84 17.22 6.16 -32.33
CA ASP A 84 16.26 5.09 -32.65
C ASP A 84 16.48 3.72 -31.99
N PHE A 85 17.44 3.58 -31.07
CA PHE A 85 17.79 2.31 -30.41
C PHE A 85 18.07 1.13 -31.36
N ASP A 86 18.29 1.42 -32.64
CA ASP A 86 18.55 0.39 -33.63
C ASP A 86 20.02 -0.01 -33.51
N CYS A 87 20.24 -1.23 -33.01
CA CYS A 87 21.57 -1.82 -32.84
C CYS A 87 22.31 -2.00 -34.17
N ASP A 88 21.65 -1.75 -35.31
CA ASP A 88 22.24 -1.63 -36.64
C ASP A 88 23.26 -0.47 -36.74
N PHE A 89 23.35 0.40 -35.74
CA PHE A 89 24.41 1.39 -35.59
C PHE A 89 25.76 0.80 -35.12
N LEU A 90 25.76 -0.35 -34.43
CA LEU A 90 26.95 -0.92 -33.81
C LEU A 90 27.30 -2.29 -34.38
N GLY A 91 28.59 -2.59 -34.50
CA GLY A 91 29.02 -3.88 -35.01
C GLY A 91 28.65 -5.06 -34.11
N PRO A 92 28.53 -6.27 -34.68
CA PRO A 92 28.12 -7.46 -33.94
C PRO A 92 28.99 -7.72 -32.70
N GLY A 93 28.33 -7.99 -31.57
CA GLY A 93 29.00 -8.25 -30.29
C GLY A 93 29.33 -7.00 -29.48
N SER A 94 28.92 -5.81 -29.94
CA SER A 94 28.98 -4.57 -29.16
C SER A 94 28.07 -4.63 -27.91
N ARG A 95 28.39 -3.78 -26.93
CA ARG A 95 27.67 -3.70 -25.65
C ARG A 95 27.54 -2.25 -25.19
N VAL A 96 26.34 -1.86 -24.80
CA VAL A 96 26.05 -0.57 -24.16
C VAL A 96 25.61 -0.81 -22.73
N ILE A 97 26.21 -0.10 -21.76
CA ILE A 97 25.85 -0.17 -20.35
C ILE A 97 25.40 1.22 -19.91
N VAL A 98 24.16 1.32 -19.44
CA VAL A 98 23.60 2.57 -18.93
C VAL A 98 23.42 2.47 -17.43
N THR A 99 23.92 3.45 -16.67
CA THR A 99 23.59 3.60 -15.26
C THR A 99 22.62 4.75 -15.09
N THR A 100 21.57 4.52 -14.29
CA THR A 100 20.56 5.53 -13.98
C THR A 100 19.94 5.27 -12.62
N ARG A 101 19.31 6.30 -12.06
CA ARG A 101 18.49 6.23 -10.86
C ARG A 101 17.00 6.11 -11.20
N ASP A 102 16.65 6.30 -12.47
CA ASP A 102 15.29 6.35 -12.96
C ASP A 102 15.02 5.19 -13.93
N LYS A 103 14.10 4.32 -13.54
CA LYS A 103 13.75 3.13 -14.30
C LYS A 103 13.03 3.47 -15.61
N GLN A 104 12.36 4.61 -15.75
CA GLN A 104 11.61 4.96 -16.96
C GLN A 104 12.51 5.07 -18.20
N ILE A 105 13.74 5.56 -17.97
CA ILE A 105 14.78 5.68 -19.00
C ILE A 105 15.17 4.29 -19.56
N LEU A 106 14.97 3.23 -18.78
CA LEU A 106 15.32 1.86 -19.14
C LEU A 106 14.19 1.12 -19.88
N SER A 107 13.12 1.78 -20.28
CA SER A 107 12.01 1.14 -21.01
C SER A 107 12.42 0.55 -22.37
N ARG A 108 13.55 0.98 -22.93
CA ARG A 108 14.05 0.62 -24.27
C ARG A 108 15.33 -0.24 -24.25
N VAL A 109 15.72 -0.81 -23.11
CA VAL A 109 16.97 -1.61 -23.01
C VAL A 109 16.71 -3.12 -23.02
N ASP A 110 17.69 -3.90 -23.49
CA ASP A 110 17.59 -5.37 -23.56
C ASP A 110 17.47 -6.04 -22.19
N GLU A 111 18.28 -5.59 -21.21
CA GLU A 111 18.34 -6.16 -19.86
C GLU A 111 18.55 -5.09 -18.79
N ILE A 112 17.91 -5.29 -17.63
CA ILE A 112 18.02 -4.42 -16.46
C ILE A 112 18.61 -5.19 -15.29
N TYR A 113 19.73 -4.69 -14.75
CA TYR A 113 20.34 -5.22 -13.52
C TYR A 113 20.04 -4.30 -12.32
N PRO A 114 19.09 -4.65 -11.42
CA PRO A 114 18.84 -3.88 -10.22
C PRO A 114 19.99 -4.04 -9.22
N VAL A 115 20.69 -2.95 -8.93
CA VAL A 115 21.77 -2.95 -7.93
C VAL A 115 21.17 -2.93 -6.53
N GLY A 116 21.24 -4.07 -5.84
CA GLY A 116 20.72 -4.25 -4.48
C GLY A 116 21.63 -3.71 -3.38
N GLU A 117 21.08 -3.65 -2.17
CA GLU A 117 21.79 -3.31 -0.93
C GLU A 117 22.87 -4.34 -0.60
N TRP A 118 23.92 -3.89 0.08
CA TRP A 118 24.99 -4.77 0.52
C TRP A 118 24.57 -5.59 1.74
N SER A 119 25.03 -6.85 1.80
CA SER A 119 24.87 -7.65 3.01
C SER A 119 25.58 -7.01 4.19
N PHE A 120 25.12 -7.32 5.41
CA PHE A 120 25.70 -6.79 6.64
C PHE A 120 27.22 -7.03 6.70
N ASP A 121 27.68 -8.24 6.39
CA ASP A 121 29.10 -8.60 6.45
C ASP A 121 29.96 -7.80 5.45
N LYS A 122 29.48 -7.65 4.20
CA LYS A 122 30.18 -6.85 3.18
C LYS A 122 30.19 -5.37 3.56
N SER A 123 29.10 -4.88 4.16
CA SER A 123 28.98 -3.50 4.64
C SER A 123 29.94 -3.22 5.79
N LEU A 124 30.07 -4.15 6.73
CA LEU A 124 31.03 -4.08 7.83
C LEU A 124 32.47 -4.07 7.31
N GLN A 125 32.81 -4.95 6.38
CA GLN A 125 34.14 -4.96 5.77
C GLN A 125 34.48 -3.64 5.06
N LEU A 126 33.55 -3.09 4.28
CA LEU A 126 33.75 -1.82 3.58
C LEU A 126 33.93 -0.64 4.56
N PHE A 127 33.11 -0.62 5.61
CA PHE A 127 33.23 0.37 6.67
C PHE A 127 34.59 0.29 7.36
N CYS A 128 34.99 -0.90 7.81
CA CYS A 128 36.27 -1.11 8.49
C CYS A 128 37.46 -0.74 7.59
N LEU A 129 37.41 -1.06 6.30
CA LEU A 129 38.46 -0.68 5.35
C LEU A 129 38.60 0.84 5.24
N THR A 130 37.49 1.57 5.39
CA THR A 130 37.49 3.04 5.31
C THR A 130 37.91 3.69 6.63
N ALA A 131 37.44 3.16 7.76
CA ALA A 131 37.66 3.71 9.11
C ALA A 131 39.02 3.32 9.70
N PHE A 132 39.45 2.07 9.51
CA PHE A 132 40.65 1.49 10.14
C PHE A 132 41.75 1.14 9.12
N GLY A 133 41.39 0.94 7.84
CA GLY A 133 42.30 0.41 6.82
C GLY A 133 42.37 -1.12 6.78
N GLU A 134 41.59 -1.80 7.61
CA GLU A 134 41.55 -3.26 7.73
C GLU A 134 40.14 -3.80 7.49
N LYS A 135 40.00 -5.10 7.21
CA LYS A 135 38.68 -5.70 6.97
C LYS A 135 37.87 -5.95 8.24
N GLN A 136 38.50 -5.83 9.41
CA GLN A 136 37.88 -6.05 10.71
C GLN A 136 37.99 -4.79 11.58
N PRO A 137 37.06 -4.61 12.54
CA PRO A 137 37.15 -3.51 13.47
C PRO A 137 38.30 -3.71 14.45
N ASN A 138 38.93 -2.62 14.87
CA ASN A 138 39.92 -2.65 15.95
C ASN A 138 39.26 -3.05 17.27
N ASP A 139 40.06 -3.60 18.19
CA ASP A 139 39.61 -3.99 19.53
C ASP A 139 38.88 -2.83 20.23
N GLY A 140 37.70 -3.13 20.78
CA GLY A 140 36.84 -2.15 21.45
C GLY A 140 35.92 -1.32 20.55
N TYR A 141 36.04 -1.41 19.21
CA TYR A 141 35.19 -0.70 18.24
C TYR A 141 34.14 -1.60 17.55
N ALA A 142 34.07 -2.88 17.88
CA ALA A 142 33.20 -3.84 17.20
C ALA A 142 31.71 -3.45 17.27
N ASP A 143 31.20 -3.11 18.46
CA ASP A 143 29.79 -2.71 18.64
C ASP A 143 29.47 -1.40 17.93
N LEU A 144 30.35 -0.40 18.05
CA LEU A 144 30.17 0.89 17.37
C LEU A 144 30.19 0.73 15.85
N SER A 145 31.06 -0.12 15.32
CA SER A 145 31.11 -0.44 13.89
C SER A 145 29.81 -1.11 13.42
N ARG A 146 29.26 -2.05 14.22
CA ARG A 146 27.95 -2.65 13.95
C ARG A 146 26.82 -1.61 13.98
N MET A 147 26.86 -0.64 14.89
CA MET A 147 25.88 0.44 14.95
C MET A 147 25.94 1.33 13.70
N VAL A 148 27.15 1.70 13.22
CA VAL A 148 27.30 2.49 11.98
C VAL A 148 26.75 1.72 10.77
N VAL A 149 27.09 0.43 10.66
CA VAL A 149 26.61 -0.42 9.56
C VAL A 149 25.09 -0.57 9.60
N SER A 150 24.52 -0.76 10.79
CA SER A 150 23.08 -0.82 11.01
C SER A 150 22.37 0.47 10.59
N TYR A 151 22.97 1.64 10.88
CA TYR A 151 22.46 2.94 10.42
C TYR A 151 22.50 3.08 8.89
N CYS A 152 23.59 2.65 8.25
CA CYS A 152 23.77 2.80 6.80
C CYS A 152 22.92 1.82 5.96
N LYS A 153 22.46 0.71 6.56
CA LYS A 153 21.65 -0.34 5.91
C LYS A 153 22.13 -0.74 4.51
N GLY A 154 23.44 -0.96 4.38
CA GLY A 154 24.00 -1.48 3.14
C GLY A 154 24.19 -0.47 2.01
N ILE A 155 24.10 0.84 2.28
CA ILE A 155 24.45 1.89 1.31
C ILE A 155 25.96 2.17 1.33
N PRO A 156 26.72 1.82 0.26
CA PRO A 156 28.18 1.96 0.24
C PRO A 156 28.68 3.39 0.41
N LEU A 157 27.99 4.38 -0.17
CA LEU A 157 28.35 5.79 0.00
C LEU A 157 28.26 6.23 1.47
N ALA A 158 27.18 5.89 2.15
CA ALA A 158 26.98 6.23 3.57
C ALA A 158 28.09 5.62 4.43
N LEU A 159 28.42 4.34 4.20
CA LEU A 159 29.50 3.64 4.88
C LEU A 159 30.85 4.34 4.68
N LYS A 160 31.15 4.79 3.46
CA LYS A 160 32.40 5.50 3.15
C LYS A 160 32.46 6.88 3.81
N VAL A 161 31.38 7.66 3.75
CA VAL A 161 31.30 9.00 4.35
C VAL A 161 31.49 8.90 5.87
N LEU A 162 30.76 8.00 6.53
CA LEU A 162 30.91 7.83 7.98
C LEU A 162 32.27 7.25 8.35
N GLY A 163 32.75 6.24 7.63
CA GLY A 163 34.09 5.67 7.85
C GLY A 163 35.19 6.73 7.75
N ALA A 164 35.14 7.61 6.75
CA ALA A 164 36.11 8.70 6.60
C ALA A 164 36.01 9.74 7.74
N SER A 165 34.79 10.07 8.17
CA SER A 165 34.56 11.05 9.25
C SER A 165 35.06 10.57 10.63
N LEU A 166 34.97 9.25 10.87
CA LEU A 166 35.30 8.58 12.12
C LEU A 166 36.73 8.04 12.17
N ARG A 167 37.44 8.05 11.04
CA ARG A 167 38.82 7.59 10.93
C ARG A 167 39.74 8.31 11.93
N SER A 168 40.56 7.53 12.63
CA SER A 168 41.54 8.03 13.61
C SER A 168 40.94 8.86 14.75
N ARG A 169 39.64 8.70 15.07
CA ARG A 169 38.96 9.31 16.22
C ARG A 169 38.91 8.35 17.40
N SER A 170 38.76 8.88 18.62
CA SER A 170 38.60 8.07 19.83
C SER A 170 37.18 7.47 19.94
N LYS A 171 37.04 6.47 20.80
CA LYS A 171 35.78 5.76 21.06
C LYS A 171 34.67 6.71 21.54
N GLU A 172 35.01 7.65 22.41
CA GLU A 172 34.08 8.62 22.99
C GLU A 172 33.52 9.56 21.90
N ILE A 173 34.35 9.92 20.93
CA ILE A 173 33.92 10.73 19.77
C ILE A 173 32.98 9.93 18.89
N TRP A 174 33.25 8.65 18.65
CA TRP A 174 32.35 7.78 17.88
C TRP A 174 30.98 7.67 18.54
N GLU A 175 30.93 7.45 19.85
CA GLU A 175 29.67 7.41 20.62
C GLU A 175 28.92 8.73 20.56
N CYS A 176 29.63 9.87 20.60
CA CYS A 176 29.04 11.19 20.46
C CYS A 176 28.47 11.41 19.04
N GLU A 177 29.23 11.11 17.99
CA GLU A 177 28.78 11.26 16.60
C GLU A 177 27.62 10.32 16.27
N LEU A 178 27.62 9.08 16.77
CA LEU A 178 26.49 8.15 16.60
C LEU A 178 25.23 8.66 17.29
N ARG A 179 25.33 9.20 18.52
CA ARG A 179 24.18 9.85 19.20
C ARG A 179 23.70 11.08 18.45
N LYS A 180 24.60 11.83 17.82
CA LYS A 180 24.25 12.98 16.99
C LYS A 180 23.52 12.55 15.72
N LEU A 181 23.98 11.50 15.03
CA LEU A 181 23.34 10.98 13.81
C LEU A 181 21.89 10.52 14.03
N GLN A 182 21.55 10.06 15.24
CA GLN A 182 20.16 9.75 15.60
C GLN A 182 19.23 10.98 15.60
N LYS A 183 19.78 12.19 15.65
CA LYS A 183 19.02 13.45 15.75
C LYS A 183 19.22 14.35 14.54
N ILE A 184 20.46 14.46 14.08
CA ILE A 184 20.92 15.36 13.03
C ILE A 184 21.62 14.50 11.98
N PRO A 185 20.99 14.31 10.82
CA PRO A 185 21.55 13.51 9.77
C PRO A 185 22.84 14.05 9.16
N ASN A 186 23.61 13.17 8.52
CA ASN A 186 24.83 13.58 7.84
C ASN A 186 24.52 14.31 6.52
N LYS A 187 24.94 15.58 6.43
CA LYS A 187 24.71 16.47 5.28
C LYS A 187 25.22 15.91 3.94
N GLU A 188 26.36 15.22 3.92
CA GLU A 188 26.94 14.68 2.68
C GLU A 188 26.15 13.49 2.15
N ILE A 189 25.70 12.60 3.05
CA ILE A 189 24.80 11.50 2.69
C ILE A 189 23.50 12.06 2.13
N HIS A 190 22.93 13.03 2.84
CA HIS A 190 21.68 13.69 2.46
C HIS A 190 21.76 14.34 1.09
N LYS A 191 22.84 15.08 0.80
CA LYS A 191 23.04 15.74 -0.49
C LYS A 191 22.92 14.77 -1.67
N VAL A 192 23.51 13.58 -1.56
CA VAL A 192 23.48 12.61 -2.67
C VAL A 192 22.13 11.91 -2.81
N LEU A 193 21.45 11.62 -1.70
CA LEU A 193 20.12 11.03 -1.73
C LEU A 193 19.06 12.02 -2.22
N LYS A 194 19.22 13.31 -1.90
CA LYS A 194 18.30 14.39 -2.26
C LYS A 194 18.25 14.67 -3.77
N LEU A 195 19.30 14.34 -4.53
CA LEU A 195 19.32 14.55 -5.99
C LEU A 195 18.12 13.92 -6.73
N SER A 196 17.64 12.75 -6.27
CA SER A 196 16.46 12.11 -6.88
C SER A 196 15.15 12.78 -6.48
N TYR A 197 15.11 13.46 -5.33
CA TYR A 197 13.97 14.24 -4.84
C TYR A 197 13.91 15.62 -5.52
N ASP A 198 15.05 16.27 -5.74
CA ASP A 198 15.13 17.58 -6.40
C ASP A 198 14.63 17.55 -7.85
N GLY A 199 14.62 16.37 -8.48
CA GLY A 199 14.08 16.14 -9.82
C GLY A 199 12.60 15.75 -9.87
N LEU A 200 11.88 15.78 -8.75
CA LEU A 200 10.43 15.56 -8.67
C LEU A 200 9.68 16.87 -8.89
N ASP A 201 8.46 16.79 -9.41
CA ASP A 201 7.54 17.94 -9.40
C ASP A 201 6.99 18.23 -7.98
N ARG A 202 6.24 19.33 -7.84
CA ARG A 202 5.72 19.75 -6.51
C ARG A 202 4.80 18.70 -5.87
N SER A 203 3.90 18.12 -6.66
CA SER A 203 2.93 17.14 -6.17
C SER A 203 3.62 15.85 -5.74
N GLU A 204 4.59 15.39 -6.52
CA GLU A 204 5.43 14.24 -6.22
C GLU A 204 6.31 14.45 -5.00
N GLN A 205 6.87 15.66 -4.82
CA GLN A 205 7.61 16.03 -3.62
C GLN A 205 6.71 15.95 -2.38
N ASP A 206 5.48 16.45 -2.46
CA ASP A 206 4.55 16.39 -1.35
C ASP A 206 4.11 14.96 -1.02
N ILE A 207 3.86 14.11 -2.03
CA ILE A 207 3.62 12.67 -1.83
C ILE A 207 4.82 12.03 -1.13
N PHE A 208 6.04 12.31 -1.59
CA PHE A 208 7.25 11.75 -0.99
C PHE A 208 7.38 12.14 0.49
N LEU A 209 7.16 13.41 0.82
CA LEU A 209 7.22 13.91 2.19
C LEU A 209 6.12 13.32 3.07
N ASP A 210 4.88 13.20 2.56
CA ASP A 210 3.76 12.56 3.27
C ASP A 210 4.08 11.08 3.58
N ILE A 211 4.68 10.36 2.63
CA ILE A 211 5.14 8.98 2.87
C ILE A 211 6.25 8.92 3.92
N ALA A 212 7.25 9.81 3.84
CA ALA A 212 8.37 9.83 4.77
C ALA A 212 7.94 10.17 6.21
N CYS A 213 6.99 11.10 6.36
CA CYS A 213 6.49 11.56 7.65
C CYS A 213 5.45 10.59 8.24
N PHE A 214 4.47 10.16 7.44
CA PHE A 214 3.24 9.52 7.95
C PHE A 214 2.98 8.11 7.43
N PHE A 215 3.32 7.80 6.17
CA PHE A 215 2.76 6.62 5.48
C PHE A 215 3.73 5.46 5.20
N LYS A 216 4.99 5.53 5.66
CA LYS A 216 5.90 4.37 5.58
C LYS A 216 5.28 3.15 6.27
N GLY A 217 5.31 2.02 5.56
CA GLY A 217 4.81 0.73 6.04
C GLY A 217 3.29 0.58 5.98
N ARG A 218 2.56 1.50 5.35
CA ARG A 218 1.11 1.42 5.14
C ARG A 218 0.77 0.78 3.80
N ASP A 219 -0.44 0.23 3.70
CA ASP A 219 -0.95 -0.37 2.47
C ASP A 219 -1.08 0.68 1.35
N ARG A 220 -0.60 0.33 0.15
CA ARG A 220 -0.59 1.23 -1.00
C ARG A 220 -1.98 1.74 -1.38
N CYS A 221 -3.01 0.89 -1.32
CA CYS A 221 -4.36 1.28 -1.69
C CYS A 221 -4.92 2.29 -0.69
N TRP A 222 -4.65 2.10 0.60
CA TRP A 222 -4.98 3.08 1.63
C TRP A 222 -4.25 4.42 1.40
N VAL A 223 -2.93 4.40 1.17
CA VAL A 223 -2.16 5.62 0.92
C VAL A 223 -2.66 6.36 -0.32
N THR A 224 -3.00 5.63 -1.39
CA THR A 224 -3.55 6.21 -2.62
C THR A 224 -4.85 6.96 -2.34
N ARG A 225 -5.78 6.37 -1.58
CA ARG A 225 -7.06 7.04 -1.21
C ARG A 225 -6.86 8.31 -0.40
N VAL A 226 -5.94 8.28 0.58
CA VAL A 226 -5.66 9.46 1.42
C VAL A 226 -5.02 10.57 0.58
N LEU A 227 -4.07 10.24 -0.30
CA LEU A 227 -3.45 11.23 -1.18
C LEU A 227 -4.39 11.74 -2.30
N GLU A 228 -5.38 10.94 -2.71
CA GLU A 228 -6.45 11.40 -3.60
C GLU A 228 -7.30 12.48 -2.94
N ALA A 229 -7.56 12.36 -1.63
CA ALA A 229 -8.27 13.40 -0.87
C ALA A 229 -7.54 14.75 -0.97
N PHE A 230 -6.21 14.73 -0.97
CA PHE A 230 -5.36 15.92 -1.10
C PHE A 230 -5.19 16.46 -2.52
N GLU A 231 -5.83 15.83 -3.52
CA GLU A 231 -5.65 16.15 -4.95
C GLU A 231 -4.22 16.00 -5.48
N PHE A 232 -3.41 15.13 -4.88
CA PHE A 232 -2.00 14.98 -5.25
C PHE A 232 -1.73 14.05 -6.44
N PHE A 233 -2.78 13.58 -7.13
CA PHE A 233 -2.65 12.62 -8.24
C PHE A 233 -1.74 11.41 -7.89
N PRO A 234 -2.06 10.63 -6.86
CA PRO A 234 -1.13 9.64 -6.31
C PRO A 234 -0.79 8.47 -7.23
N ALA A 235 -1.66 8.11 -8.17
CA ALA A 235 -1.38 7.01 -9.10
C ALA A 235 -0.12 7.25 -9.95
N PRO A 236 0.02 8.35 -10.71
CA PRO A 236 1.27 8.68 -11.38
C PRO A 236 2.40 9.00 -10.39
N GLY A 237 2.14 9.76 -9.33
CA GLY A 237 3.17 10.16 -8.37
C GLY A 237 3.87 8.98 -7.68
N ILE A 238 3.12 8.00 -7.15
CA ILE A 238 3.69 6.79 -6.53
C ILE A 238 4.51 5.99 -7.54
N ASN A 239 4.07 5.90 -8.80
CA ASN A 239 4.84 5.20 -9.83
C ASN A 239 6.17 5.90 -10.12
N ILE A 240 6.18 7.24 -10.19
CA ILE A 240 7.40 8.03 -10.39
C ILE A 240 8.37 7.86 -9.21
N LEU A 241 7.88 7.81 -7.98
CA LEU A 241 8.71 7.51 -6.80
C LEU A 241 9.31 6.10 -6.84
N LEU A 242 8.58 5.11 -7.37
CA LEU A 242 9.10 3.74 -7.58
C LEU A 242 10.18 3.74 -8.66
N ASP A 243 9.93 4.42 -9.79
CA ASP A 243 10.85 4.47 -10.91
C ASP A 243 12.16 5.17 -10.54
N LYS A 244 12.09 6.25 -9.75
CA LYS A 244 13.28 6.92 -9.18
C LYS A 244 13.89 6.16 -7.99
N ALA A 245 13.36 4.99 -7.64
CA ALA A 245 13.78 4.14 -6.55
C ALA A 245 13.92 4.89 -5.20
N LEU A 246 12.95 5.77 -4.94
CA LEU A 246 12.76 6.49 -3.66
C LEU A 246 11.92 5.67 -2.68
N ILE A 247 11.02 4.84 -3.20
CA ILE A 247 10.21 3.88 -2.45
C ILE A 247 10.24 2.50 -3.13
N THR A 248 9.79 1.48 -2.41
CA THR A 248 9.52 0.13 -2.95
C THR A 248 8.16 -0.37 -2.44
N ILE A 249 7.62 -1.42 -3.07
CA ILE A 249 6.38 -2.08 -2.62
C ILE A 249 6.74 -3.50 -2.20
N SER A 250 6.27 -3.93 -1.02
CA SER A 250 6.41 -5.32 -0.57
C SER A 250 5.46 -6.26 -1.31
N ASP A 251 5.70 -7.57 -1.20
CA ASP A 251 4.77 -8.60 -1.69
C ASP A 251 3.38 -8.50 -1.06
N SER A 252 3.30 -7.92 0.14
CA SER A 252 2.07 -7.63 0.88
C SER A 252 1.44 -6.26 0.54
N ASN A 253 1.87 -5.60 -0.54
CA ASN A 253 1.36 -4.31 -1.02
C ASN A 253 1.60 -3.12 -0.06
N LEU A 254 2.60 -3.21 0.82
CA LEU A 254 2.98 -2.12 1.73
C LEU A 254 4.01 -1.21 1.07
N ILE A 255 3.88 0.11 1.25
CA ILE A 255 4.87 1.09 0.80
C ILE A 255 6.06 1.06 1.75
N LEU A 256 7.24 0.71 1.23
CA LEU A 256 8.49 0.71 1.95
C LEU A 256 9.36 1.88 1.50
N MET A 257 10.14 2.42 2.43
CA MET A 257 11.10 3.49 2.18
C MET A 257 12.36 3.21 3.00
N HIS A 258 13.52 3.24 2.34
CA HIS A 258 14.80 3.03 3.00
C HIS A 258 15.01 4.10 4.10
N ASP A 259 15.55 3.71 5.25
CA ASP A 259 15.63 4.58 6.43
C ASP A 259 16.39 5.89 6.16
N LEU A 260 17.52 5.83 5.44
CA LEU A 260 18.25 7.04 5.04
C LEU A 260 17.48 7.94 4.05
N ILE A 261 16.56 7.40 3.25
CA ILE A 261 15.67 8.20 2.39
C ILE A 261 14.60 8.86 3.25
N GLN A 262 14.00 8.10 4.16
CA GLN A 262 13.00 8.63 5.09
C GLN A 262 13.58 9.75 5.96
N GLU A 263 14.80 9.54 6.47
CA GLU A 263 15.53 10.52 7.25
C GLU A 263 15.82 11.79 6.44
N MET A 264 16.18 11.64 5.16
CA MET A 264 16.32 12.77 4.23
C MET A 264 15.01 13.53 4.04
N GLY A 265 13.88 12.84 3.81
CA GLY A 265 12.57 13.49 3.71
C GLY A 265 12.15 14.22 4.98
N ARG A 266 12.38 13.61 6.15
CA ARG A 266 12.08 14.23 7.45
C ARG A 266 12.97 15.43 7.75
N GLU A 267 14.23 15.39 7.35
CA GLU A 267 15.16 16.50 7.50
C GLU A 267 14.80 17.67 6.58
N ILE A 268 14.27 17.43 5.38
CA ILE A 268 13.73 18.50 4.52
C ILE A 268 12.66 19.31 5.27
N VAL A 269 11.70 18.63 5.91
CA VAL A 269 10.68 19.31 6.72
C VAL A 269 11.29 19.99 7.95
N HIS A 270 12.29 19.37 8.58
CA HIS A 270 12.97 19.97 9.74
C HIS A 270 13.72 21.27 9.38
N GLN A 271 14.20 21.39 8.14
CA GLN A 271 14.90 22.57 7.63
C GLN A 271 13.97 23.76 7.31
N GLU A 272 12.66 23.54 7.21
CA GLU A 272 11.68 24.63 7.03
C GLU A 272 11.75 25.64 8.19
N SER A 273 11.88 25.13 9.43
CA SER A 273 11.98 25.97 10.63
C SER A 273 12.51 25.21 11.84
N LYS A 274 13.21 25.93 12.73
CA LYS A 274 13.56 25.43 14.07
C LYS A 274 12.34 25.28 14.99
N ASP A 275 11.34 26.14 14.81
CA ASP A 275 10.07 26.07 15.53
C ASP A 275 9.14 25.05 14.86
N PRO A 276 8.73 23.97 15.55
CA PRO A 276 7.81 22.98 14.97
C PRO A 276 6.50 23.59 14.48
N GLY A 277 5.99 24.64 15.12
CA GLY A 277 4.76 25.31 14.68
C GLY A 277 4.87 25.98 13.30
N ARG A 278 6.06 26.10 12.72
CA ARG A 278 6.28 26.66 11.38
C ARG A 278 6.77 25.63 10.38
N ARG A 279 6.43 24.35 10.61
CA ARG A 279 6.69 23.24 9.68
C ARG A 279 5.39 22.73 9.11
N THR A 280 5.41 22.29 7.86
CA THR A 280 4.25 21.77 7.14
C THR A 280 3.77 20.44 7.72
N ARG A 281 4.68 19.58 8.21
CA ARG A 281 4.35 18.24 8.71
C ARG A 281 4.90 18.00 10.11
N LEU A 282 4.08 17.43 10.99
CA LEU A 282 4.43 17.12 12.37
C LEU A 282 4.11 15.66 12.71
N TRP A 283 5.12 14.89 13.13
CA TRP A 283 5.00 13.45 13.43
C TRP A 283 5.70 13.01 14.72
N ARG A 284 6.46 13.91 15.37
CA ARG A 284 7.11 13.64 16.66
C ARG A 284 6.15 14.00 17.78
N HIS A 285 5.89 13.06 18.69
CA HIS A 285 4.83 13.12 19.70
C HIS A 285 5.01 14.32 20.61
N GLU A 286 6.24 14.58 21.05
CA GLU A 286 6.58 15.70 21.93
C GLU A 286 6.41 17.04 21.21
N GLU A 287 6.83 17.13 19.95
CA GLU A 287 6.69 18.35 19.14
C GLU A 287 5.22 18.66 18.83
N VAL A 288 4.43 17.64 18.49
CA VAL A 288 2.98 17.77 18.25
C VAL A 288 2.27 18.19 19.53
N HIS A 289 2.56 17.54 20.66
CA HIS A 289 2.00 17.88 21.96
C HIS A 289 2.24 19.37 22.30
N ASP A 290 3.47 19.87 22.14
CA ASP A 290 3.80 21.27 22.42
C ASP A 290 3.10 22.24 21.47
N VAL A 291 3.05 21.93 20.18
CA VAL A 291 2.36 22.77 19.18
C VAL A 291 0.88 22.90 19.52
N LEU A 292 0.22 21.79 19.88
CA LEU A 292 -1.20 21.76 20.22
C LEU A 292 -1.48 22.42 21.57
N LYS A 293 -0.71 22.12 22.63
CA LYS A 293 -0.87 22.68 23.98
C LYS A 293 -0.74 24.21 24.01
N TYR A 294 0.15 24.76 23.19
CA TYR A 294 0.41 26.20 23.13
C TYR A 294 -0.24 26.91 21.93
N ASN A 295 -1.14 26.25 21.20
CA ASN A 295 -1.86 26.83 20.05
C ASN A 295 -0.91 27.45 18.99
N LYS A 296 0.21 26.78 18.70
CA LYS A 296 1.14 27.19 17.64
C LYS A 296 0.72 26.63 16.29
N GLY A 297 1.28 27.17 15.21
CA GLY A 297 1.16 26.59 13.86
C GLY A 297 -0.20 26.69 13.21
N THR A 298 -0.83 27.86 13.34
CA THR A 298 -2.19 28.14 12.86
C THR A 298 -2.32 28.24 11.33
N ASP A 299 -1.24 28.55 10.61
CA ASP A 299 -1.28 28.88 9.17
C ASP A 299 -0.22 28.17 8.33
N VAL A 300 0.62 27.32 8.94
CA VAL A 300 1.69 26.60 8.21
C VAL A 300 1.54 25.09 8.28
N VAL A 301 0.99 24.56 9.37
CA VAL A 301 0.90 23.11 9.57
C VAL A 301 -0.20 22.53 8.67
N GLU A 302 0.19 21.59 7.81
CA GLU A 302 -0.68 20.89 6.88
C GLU A 302 -1.02 19.47 7.32
N GLY A 303 -0.10 18.80 8.01
CA GLY A 303 -0.27 17.40 8.42
C GLY A 303 0.19 17.15 9.85
N ILE A 304 -0.64 16.47 10.63
CA ILE A 304 -0.32 16.03 12.00
C ILE A 304 -0.56 14.53 12.13
N SER A 305 0.44 13.82 12.68
CA SER A 305 0.30 12.45 13.15
C SER A 305 0.65 12.41 14.64
N LEU A 306 -0.32 12.04 15.45
CA LEU A 306 -0.20 11.94 16.90
C LEU A 306 -0.46 10.51 17.34
N ASP A 307 0.46 9.96 18.11
CA ASP A 307 0.31 8.67 18.77
C ASP A 307 0.16 8.93 20.27
N LEU A 308 -1.08 8.82 20.77
CA LEU A 308 -1.44 9.10 22.16
C LEU A 308 -0.79 8.09 23.13
N SER A 309 -0.44 6.89 22.66
CA SER A 309 0.25 5.88 23.48
C SER A 309 1.62 6.34 23.96
N ARG A 310 2.23 7.29 23.24
CA ARG A 310 3.58 7.78 23.54
C ARG A 310 3.60 9.06 24.36
N LEU A 311 2.43 9.55 24.76
CA LEU A 311 2.33 10.72 25.62
C LEU A 311 2.38 10.32 27.10
N ASN A 312 3.39 10.84 27.79
CA ASN A 312 3.56 10.66 29.23
C ASN A 312 2.57 11.48 30.07
N GLU A 313 1.84 12.42 29.46
CA GLU A 313 0.87 13.32 30.10
C GLU A 313 -0.44 13.32 29.30
N ASP A 314 -1.54 13.72 29.94
CA ASP A 314 -2.82 13.90 29.25
C ASP A 314 -2.76 15.12 28.32
N LEU A 315 -3.15 14.90 27.07
CA LEU A 315 -3.26 15.95 26.07
C LEU A 315 -4.54 16.75 26.31
N ASN A 316 -4.47 17.75 27.18
CA ASN A 316 -5.59 18.66 27.42
C ASN A 316 -5.63 19.72 26.31
N LEU A 317 -6.25 19.38 25.17
CA LEU A 317 -6.45 20.30 24.06
C LEU A 317 -7.46 21.37 24.46
N SER A 318 -7.12 22.64 24.24
CA SER A 318 -8.16 23.67 24.24
C SER A 318 -9.10 23.37 23.07
N SER A 319 -10.42 23.49 23.25
CA SER A 319 -11.42 23.11 22.25
C SER A 319 -11.16 23.73 20.86
N ASN A 320 -10.45 24.86 20.78
CA ASN A 320 -10.16 25.60 19.55
C ASN A 320 -8.71 25.46 19.03
N SER A 321 -7.87 24.58 19.59
CA SER A 321 -6.46 24.45 19.19
C SER A 321 -6.30 24.10 17.71
N LEU A 322 -7.03 23.09 17.25
CA LEU A 322 -7.00 22.61 15.86
C LEU A 322 -7.83 23.50 14.94
N ALA A 323 -8.93 24.10 15.41
CA ALA A 323 -9.80 24.97 14.61
C ALA A 323 -9.06 26.16 13.98
N LYS A 324 -7.99 26.64 14.64
CA LYS A 324 -7.16 27.74 14.13
C LYS A 324 -6.16 27.31 13.08
N MET A 325 -5.93 26.01 12.87
CA MET A 325 -4.99 25.46 11.89
C MET A 325 -5.62 25.43 10.50
N THR A 326 -5.63 26.59 9.85
CA THR A 326 -6.38 26.84 8.60
C THR A 326 -5.90 26.05 7.39
N ASN A 327 -4.64 25.61 7.37
CA ASN A 327 -4.04 24.83 6.29
C ASN A 327 -3.95 23.32 6.60
N LEU A 328 -4.45 22.87 7.76
CA LEU A 328 -4.38 21.47 8.16
C LEU A 328 -5.29 20.62 7.25
N ARG A 329 -4.70 19.83 6.36
CA ARG A 329 -5.39 18.89 5.45
C ARG A 329 -5.43 17.46 5.98
N PHE A 330 -4.45 17.06 6.79
CA PHE A 330 -4.33 15.70 7.31
C PHE A 330 -4.21 15.67 8.84
N LEU A 331 -5.09 14.91 9.48
CA LEU A 331 -5.01 14.63 10.91
C LEU A 331 -5.12 13.13 11.16
N ARG A 332 -4.08 12.57 11.79
CA ARG A 332 -4.03 11.21 12.28
C ARG A 332 -3.84 11.18 13.78
N ILE A 333 -4.71 10.44 14.46
CA ILE A 333 -4.63 10.20 15.90
C ILE A 333 -4.70 8.68 16.12
N ASP A 334 -3.66 8.12 16.72
CA ASP A 334 -3.59 6.74 17.15
C ASP A 334 -3.71 6.67 18.69
N GLY A 335 -4.48 5.72 19.23
CA GLY A 335 -4.68 5.50 20.68
C GLY A 335 -4.22 4.13 21.20
N GLU A 336 -4.03 3.99 22.53
CA GLU A 336 -3.86 2.67 23.18
C GLU A 336 -5.19 1.91 23.30
N SER A 337 -5.09 0.59 23.23
CA SER A 337 -6.23 -0.33 23.17
C SER A 337 -6.83 -0.75 24.50
N TRP A 338 -6.44 -0.20 25.65
CA TRP A 338 -7.03 -0.59 26.93
C TRP A 338 -7.09 0.59 27.90
N LEU A 339 -8.31 0.93 28.34
CA LEU A 339 -8.60 1.61 29.62
C LEU A 339 -8.03 3.03 29.85
N SER A 340 -7.58 3.78 28.85
CA SER A 340 -7.23 5.18 29.10
C SER A 340 -8.43 6.10 28.87
N ASP A 341 -8.90 6.76 29.93
CA ASP A 341 -9.94 7.82 29.97
C ASP A 341 -9.57 9.10 29.18
N ARG A 342 -8.77 8.99 28.11
CA ARG A 342 -8.27 10.14 27.36
C ARG A 342 -9.33 10.61 26.37
N ILE A 343 -9.98 11.71 26.72
CA ILE A 343 -11.02 12.35 25.92
C ILE A 343 -10.38 13.28 24.88
N PHE A 344 -10.68 13.06 23.60
CA PHE A 344 -10.40 14.05 22.55
C PHE A 344 -11.62 14.97 22.40
N ASN A 345 -11.51 16.21 22.88
CA ASN A 345 -12.50 17.27 22.67
C ASN A 345 -11.87 18.36 21.79
N GLY A 346 -12.41 18.59 20.60
CA GLY A 346 -11.87 19.63 19.73
C GLY A 346 -12.68 19.88 18.47
N TYR A 347 -12.78 21.15 18.08
CA TYR A 347 -13.28 21.54 16.77
C TYR A 347 -12.19 21.28 15.73
N LEU A 348 -12.53 20.49 14.71
CA LEU A 348 -11.66 20.27 13.56
C LEU A 348 -11.62 21.53 12.68
N PRO A 349 -10.46 21.84 12.07
CA PRO A 349 -10.36 22.97 11.18
C PRO A 349 -11.19 22.74 9.92
N ASN A 350 -11.83 23.78 9.42
CA ASN A 350 -12.64 23.72 8.20
C ASN A 350 -11.83 23.31 6.96
N GLY A 351 -10.50 23.45 6.96
CA GLY A 351 -9.61 23.00 5.88
C GLY A 351 -9.25 21.52 5.92
N LEU A 352 -9.73 20.76 6.92
CA LEU A 352 -9.39 19.35 7.06
C LEU A 352 -10.03 18.50 5.96
N GLU A 353 -9.19 17.77 5.22
CA GLU A 353 -9.58 16.93 4.08
C GLU A 353 -9.56 15.44 4.43
N SER A 354 -8.63 15.02 5.29
CA SER A 354 -8.49 13.62 5.73
C SER A 354 -8.37 13.52 7.25
N LEU A 355 -9.28 12.77 7.85
CA LEU A 355 -9.28 12.41 9.26
C LEU A 355 -9.09 10.90 9.43
N TYR A 356 -8.10 10.52 10.23
CA TYR A 356 -7.82 9.13 10.58
C TYR A 356 -7.75 8.97 12.10
N LEU A 357 -8.70 8.21 12.65
CA LEU A 357 -8.76 7.83 14.05
C LEU A 357 -8.59 6.32 14.14
N SER A 358 -7.46 5.85 14.67
CA SER A 358 -7.21 4.42 14.89
C SER A 358 -7.09 4.11 16.37
N ASN A 359 -7.77 3.05 16.78
CA ASN A 359 -7.44 2.30 17.98
C ASN A 359 -6.85 0.98 17.48
N ASP A 360 -5.54 0.81 17.59
CA ASP A 360 -4.90 -0.44 17.18
C ASP A 360 -5.32 -1.55 18.14
N VAL A 361 -6.29 -2.42 17.79
CA VAL A 361 -6.39 -3.79 18.35
C VAL A 361 -7.30 -4.71 17.50
N GLU A 362 -6.87 -5.98 17.38
CA GLU A 362 -7.65 -7.10 16.83
C GLU A 362 -8.98 -7.31 17.58
N PRO A 363 -10.08 -7.66 16.90
CA PRO A 363 -11.34 -7.92 17.59
C PRO A 363 -11.28 -9.28 18.31
N LEU A 364 -11.01 -9.28 19.62
CA LEU A 364 -11.45 -10.39 20.48
C LEU A 364 -12.92 -10.17 20.83
N TYR A 365 -13.78 -10.65 19.94
CA TYR A 365 -15.23 -10.62 20.09
C TYR A 365 -15.70 -11.79 20.96
N PHE A 366 -16.26 -11.50 22.15
CA PHE A 366 -16.97 -12.49 22.97
C PHE A 366 -18.26 -11.87 23.54
N PRO A 367 -19.41 -12.01 22.86
CA PRO A 367 -20.67 -11.48 23.38
C PRO A 367 -21.27 -12.47 24.39
N GLY A 368 -21.58 -12.00 25.60
CA GLY A 368 -22.48 -12.69 26.54
C GLY A 368 -21.93 -13.91 27.28
N LEU A 369 -20.67 -13.90 27.74
CA LEU A 369 -20.13 -14.93 28.62
C LEU A 369 -20.22 -14.49 30.09
N GLU A 370 -21.14 -15.08 30.86
CA GLU A 370 -21.14 -14.97 32.34
C GLU A 370 -19.97 -15.72 33.00
N SER A 371 -19.24 -16.56 32.24
CA SER A 371 -17.94 -17.12 32.63
C SER A 371 -17.16 -17.59 31.41
N LEU A 372 -15.85 -17.27 31.33
CA LEU A 372 -14.93 -17.80 30.32
C LEU A 372 -14.08 -18.90 30.97
N VAL A 373 -14.26 -20.15 30.54
CA VAL A 373 -13.40 -21.28 30.95
C VAL A 373 -12.44 -21.58 29.79
N LEU A 374 -11.16 -21.27 29.96
CA LEU A 374 -10.11 -21.63 29.00
C LEU A 374 -9.42 -22.93 29.43
N TYR A 375 -9.55 -23.98 28.61
CA TYR A 375 -8.81 -25.24 28.76
C TYR A 375 -7.57 -25.21 27.85
N PHE A 376 -6.39 -25.44 28.43
CA PHE A 376 -5.15 -25.65 27.67
C PHE A 376 -4.64 -27.08 27.87
N PRO A 377 -4.92 -28.03 26.97
CA PRO A 377 -4.26 -29.31 26.95
C PRO A 377 -2.94 -29.15 26.18
N ASN A 378 -1.84 -28.99 26.93
CA ASN A 378 -0.44 -28.96 26.51
C ASN A 378 0.08 -27.57 26.07
N GLY A 379 0.84 -26.98 26.99
CA GLY A 379 1.26 -25.57 26.98
C GLY A 379 2.45 -25.23 26.07
N HIS A 380 2.43 -23.99 25.60
CA HIS A 380 3.36 -22.93 26.02
C HIS A 380 2.84 -21.60 25.45
N VAL A 381 2.33 -20.71 26.31
CA VAL A 381 2.09 -19.30 25.98
C VAL A 381 2.71 -18.48 27.10
N SER A 382 3.71 -17.66 26.76
CA SER A 382 4.21 -16.59 27.60
C SER A 382 3.50 -15.30 27.21
N SER A 383 2.48 -14.91 27.95
CA SER A 383 1.95 -13.54 27.94
C SER A 383 2.03 -13.01 29.36
N TYR A 384 2.74 -11.90 29.50
CA TYR A 384 2.92 -11.15 30.75
C TYR A 384 1.55 -10.73 31.30
N LEU A 385 1.25 -11.14 32.53
CA LEU A 385 0.15 -10.59 33.31
C LEU A 385 0.53 -9.18 33.79
N PRO A 386 -0.41 -8.21 33.83
CA PRO A 386 -0.18 -6.90 34.43
C PRO A 386 0.16 -7.02 35.93
N ASN A 387 1.05 -6.15 36.41
CA ASN A 387 1.41 -6.04 37.83
C ASN A 387 0.17 -5.66 38.66
N GLY A 388 -0.13 -6.45 39.70
CA GLY A 388 -1.25 -6.22 40.63
C GLY A 388 -1.98 -7.47 41.15
N LEU A 389 -1.56 -8.68 40.76
CA LEU A 389 -2.09 -9.94 41.30
C LEU A 389 -1.32 -10.35 42.56
N GLU A 390 -1.95 -10.30 43.73
CA GLU A 390 -1.29 -10.60 45.01
C GLU A 390 -1.14 -12.10 45.35
N SER A 391 -1.73 -13.04 44.60
CA SER A 391 -1.34 -14.46 44.67
C SER A 391 -2.02 -15.30 43.59
N PHE A 392 -1.31 -16.33 43.12
CA PHE A 392 -1.83 -17.40 42.26
C PHE A 392 -1.53 -18.73 42.96
N TYR A 393 -2.57 -19.46 43.37
CA TYR A 393 -2.40 -20.80 43.94
C TYR A 393 -2.87 -21.84 42.92
N PHE A 394 -2.03 -22.83 42.64
CA PHE A 394 -2.40 -24.00 41.85
C PHE A 394 -3.15 -24.99 42.75
N LEU A 395 -4.46 -25.14 42.56
CA LEU A 395 -5.22 -26.30 43.01
C LEU A 395 -6.20 -26.70 41.91
N ASP A 396 -6.18 -27.99 41.54
CA ASP A 396 -6.99 -28.61 40.49
C ASP A 396 -8.50 -28.34 40.69
N GLY A 397 -9.09 -27.52 39.82
CA GLY A 397 -10.53 -27.24 39.76
C GLY A 397 -10.83 -25.94 38.98
N PRO A 398 -12.07 -25.75 38.46
CA PRO A 398 -12.41 -24.56 37.69
C PRO A 398 -12.41 -23.32 38.61
N VAL A 399 -11.50 -22.38 38.32
CA VAL A 399 -11.44 -21.07 38.97
C VAL A 399 -12.37 -20.12 38.24
N SER A 400 -13.41 -19.64 38.92
CA SER A 400 -14.24 -18.53 38.45
C SER A 400 -13.57 -17.20 38.83
N LEU A 401 -13.19 -16.41 37.81
CA LEU A 401 -12.71 -15.04 37.97
C LEU A 401 -13.90 -14.08 38.07
N TYR A 402 -13.99 -13.34 39.19
CA TYR A 402 -14.88 -12.20 39.33
C TYR A 402 -14.13 -10.92 38.92
N LEU A 403 -14.60 -10.25 37.86
CA LEU A 403 -14.25 -8.86 37.60
C LEU A 403 -15.22 -7.96 38.36
N PRO A 404 -14.77 -6.81 38.92
CA PRO A 404 -15.66 -5.93 39.67
C PRO A 404 -16.75 -5.37 38.76
N ASN A 405 -18.01 -5.51 39.21
CA ASN A 405 -19.14 -4.78 38.69
C ASN A 405 -18.86 -3.27 38.75
N GLY A 406 -19.09 -2.56 37.64
CA GLY A 406 -19.04 -1.09 37.59
C GLY A 406 -18.06 -0.55 36.56
N LEU A 407 -18.38 -0.73 35.27
CA LEU A 407 -17.90 0.16 34.21
C LEU A 407 -19.14 0.68 33.48
N GLU A 408 -19.67 1.80 33.98
CA GLU A 408 -20.60 2.61 33.21
C GLU A 408 -19.78 3.31 32.11
N SER A 409 -19.93 2.85 30.87
CA SER A 409 -19.66 3.57 29.62
C SER A 409 -18.38 4.42 29.52
N LEU A 410 -17.47 4.04 28.62
CA LEU A 410 -16.43 4.95 28.11
C LEU A 410 -17.11 6.04 27.27
N TYR A 411 -17.33 7.20 27.87
CA TYR A 411 -17.84 8.39 27.19
C TYR A 411 -16.73 8.95 26.30
N PHE A 412 -17.04 9.27 25.04
CA PHE A 412 -16.67 10.62 24.63
C PHE A 412 -17.88 11.49 24.96
N PRO A 413 -17.80 12.31 26.02
CA PRO A 413 -18.86 13.24 26.29
C PRO A 413 -18.73 14.32 25.22
N SER A 414 -19.62 14.33 24.22
CA SER A 414 -19.87 15.52 23.38
C SER A 414 -18.69 16.08 22.54
N GLY A 415 -17.57 15.37 22.38
CA GLY A 415 -16.28 15.96 21.97
C GLY A 415 -16.05 16.36 20.51
N LEU A 416 -16.83 15.83 19.56
CA LEU A 416 -16.82 16.27 18.16
C LEU A 416 -18.15 16.95 17.86
N GLU A 417 -18.28 18.20 18.30
CA GLU A 417 -19.47 19.02 18.02
C GLU A 417 -19.65 19.30 16.52
N SER A 418 -18.57 19.20 15.73
CA SER A 418 -18.60 19.40 14.28
C SER A 418 -17.45 18.65 13.60
N LEU A 419 -17.74 18.08 12.43
CA LEU A 419 -16.72 17.66 11.46
C LEU A 419 -16.55 18.74 10.40
N SER A 420 -15.37 18.78 9.76
CA SER A 420 -15.15 19.72 8.65
C SER A 420 -16.01 19.37 7.44
N ASN A 421 -16.59 20.39 6.80
CA ASN A 421 -17.36 20.23 5.58
C ASN A 421 -16.48 20.01 4.33
N GLN A 422 -15.15 20.11 4.48
CA GLN A 422 -14.17 19.79 3.43
C GLN A 422 -13.66 18.35 3.52
N LEU A 423 -14.17 17.53 4.47
CA LEU A 423 -13.74 16.15 4.61
C LEU A 423 -14.00 15.35 3.32
N ARG A 424 -12.94 14.74 2.81
CA ARG A 424 -12.94 13.83 1.66
C ARG A 424 -12.67 12.40 2.09
N TYR A 425 -11.89 12.20 3.15
CA TYR A 425 -11.58 10.90 3.71
C TYR A 425 -11.89 10.88 5.22
N LEU A 426 -12.83 10.03 5.63
CA LEU A 426 -13.14 9.77 7.03
C LEU A 426 -12.86 8.31 7.36
N HIS A 427 -11.88 8.07 8.23
CA HIS A 427 -11.67 6.77 8.85
C HIS A 427 -11.80 6.89 10.37
N TRP A 428 -12.80 6.21 10.91
CA TRP A 428 -13.15 6.23 12.32
C TRP A 428 -13.76 4.89 12.74
N ASP A 429 -12.91 3.86 12.73
CA ASP A 429 -13.28 2.55 13.23
C ASP A 429 -13.52 2.62 14.75
N LEU A 430 -14.36 1.71 15.28
CA LEU A 430 -14.77 1.65 16.69
C LEU A 430 -15.44 2.95 17.18
N CYS A 431 -16.12 3.67 16.28
CA CYS A 431 -16.87 4.86 16.67
C CYS A 431 -18.00 4.47 17.63
N TYR A 432 -18.03 5.07 18.82
CA TYR A 432 -19.00 4.81 19.88
C TYR A 432 -20.26 5.71 19.74
N LEU A 433 -20.28 6.63 18.76
CA LEU A 433 -21.44 7.47 18.50
C LEU A 433 -22.60 6.61 17.97
N GLU A 434 -23.82 6.93 18.39
CA GLU A 434 -25.03 6.32 17.82
C GLU A 434 -25.37 6.86 16.42
N SER A 435 -24.92 8.08 16.12
CA SER A 435 -24.97 8.73 14.81
C SER A 435 -23.92 9.85 14.71
N LEU A 436 -23.52 10.22 13.50
CA LEU A 436 -22.65 11.38 13.27
C LEU A 436 -23.35 12.70 13.68
N PRO A 437 -22.58 13.77 13.96
CA PRO A 437 -23.13 15.05 14.41
C PRO A 437 -24.18 15.64 13.46
N PRO A 438 -25.21 16.36 13.96
CA PRO A 438 -26.30 16.88 13.13
C PRO A 438 -25.88 17.89 12.05
N ASN A 439 -24.74 18.56 12.25
CA ASN A 439 -24.16 19.53 11.32
C ASN A 439 -23.20 18.90 10.30
N PHE A 440 -23.08 17.57 10.28
CA PHE A 440 -22.23 16.86 9.33
C PHE A 440 -22.68 17.12 7.88
N CYS A 441 -21.71 17.44 7.03
CA CYS A 441 -21.90 17.65 5.60
C CYS A 441 -21.04 16.68 4.79
N ALA A 442 -21.68 15.81 4.02
CA ALA A 442 -21.01 14.77 3.22
C ALA A 442 -20.65 15.21 1.79
N GLU A 443 -20.86 16.49 1.43
CA GLU A 443 -20.73 16.98 0.05
C GLU A 443 -19.36 16.69 -0.58
N GLN A 444 -18.28 16.86 0.18
CA GLN A 444 -16.91 16.60 -0.29
C GLN A 444 -16.45 15.15 -0.02
N LEU A 445 -17.26 14.34 0.67
CA LEU A 445 -16.84 13.03 1.14
C LEU A 445 -16.68 12.04 -0.02
N VAL A 446 -15.50 11.41 -0.09
CA VAL A 446 -15.15 10.39 -1.10
C VAL A 446 -15.10 8.99 -0.46
N VAL A 447 -14.53 8.87 0.73
CA VAL A 447 -14.38 7.60 1.44
C VAL A 447 -14.85 7.72 2.88
N LEU A 448 -15.69 6.77 3.30
CA LEU A 448 -16.21 6.65 4.67
C LEU A 448 -15.96 5.26 5.23
N HIS A 449 -15.02 5.13 6.16
CA HIS A 449 -14.71 3.89 6.87
C HIS A 449 -14.99 4.06 8.36
N MET A 450 -15.93 3.30 8.91
CA MET A 450 -16.30 3.32 10.32
C MET A 450 -16.69 1.92 10.81
N LYS A 451 -15.77 0.97 10.71
CA LYS A 451 -16.00 -0.44 11.09
C LYS A 451 -16.18 -0.59 12.59
N PHE A 452 -16.82 -1.67 13.02
CA PHE A 452 -17.01 -2.03 14.43
C PHE A 452 -17.67 -0.92 15.27
N SER A 453 -18.48 -0.06 14.64
CA SER A 453 -19.04 1.12 15.29
C SER A 453 -20.37 0.82 16.00
N LYS A 454 -20.71 1.65 16.98
CA LYS A 454 -21.98 1.69 17.72
C LYS A 454 -23.08 2.50 17.03
N LEU A 455 -22.85 2.85 15.77
CA LEU A 455 -23.79 3.58 14.93
C LEU A 455 -25.10 2.77 14.80
N LYS A 456 -26.22 3.39 15.14
CA LYS A 456 -27.57 2.90 14.81
C LYS A 456 -28.01 3.39 13.44
N LYS A 457 -27.56 4.59 13.06
CA LYS A 457 -27.73 5.26 11.77
C LYS A 457 -26.49 6.12 11.49
N LEU A 458 -26.23 6.45 10.22
CA LEU A 458 -25.10 7.31 9.86
C LEU A 458 -25.31 8.77 10.25
N TRP A 459 -26.36 9.41 9.73
CA TRP A 459 -26.69 10.82 9.96
C TRP A 459 -28.18 11.06 9.71
N ASP A 460 -28.67 12.19 10.20
CA ASP A 460 -30.02 12.70 9.92
C ASP A 460 -30.06 13.62 8.70
N GLY A 461 -31.21 13.66 8.03
CA GLY A 461 -31.45 14.54 6.88
C GLY A 461 -30.90 14.02 5.55
N VAL A 462 -31.10 14.81 4.50
CA VAL A 462 -30.62 14.51 3.14
C VAL A 462 -29.23 15.12 2.97
N GLN A 463 -28.30 14.32 2.46
CA GLN A 463 -26.92 14.73 2.19
C GLN A 463 -26.67 14.78 0.67
N ASN A 464 -25.79 15.67 0.23
CA ASN A 464 -25.22 15.60 -1.11
C ASN A 464 -24.08 14.56 -1.09
N LEU A 465 -24.19 13.51 -1.90
CA LEU A 465 -23.26 12.38 -1.93
C LEU A 465 -22.57 12.22 -3.29
N VAL A 466 -22.55 13.27 -4.12
CA VAL A 466 -22.05 13.21 -5.50
C VAL A 466 -20.61 12.71 -5.58
N ASN A 467 -19.76 13.02 -4.60
CA ASN A 467 -18.34 12.63 -4.58
C ASN A 467 -18.07 11.26 -3.95
N LEU A 468 -19.06 10.67 -3.28
CA LEU A 468 -18.87 9.48 -2.46
C LEU A 468 -18.60 8.25 -3.34
N LYS A 469 -17.47 7.58 -3.11
CA LYS A 469 -17.03 6.39 -3.85
C LYS A 469 -17.06 5.11 -3.03
N GLU A 470 -16.81 5.20 -1.71
CA GLU A 470 -16.66 4.02 -0.87
C GLU A 470 -17.27 4.22 0.52
N ILE A 471 -18.07 3.25 0.96
CA ILE A 471 -18.58 3.14 2.33
C ILE A 471 -18.18 1.78 2.91
N ASP A 472 -17.60 1.77 4.11
CA ASP A 472 -17.33 0.55 4.89
C ASP A 472 -17.76 0.76 6.34
N LEU A 473 -18.86 0.11 6.73
CA LEU A 473 -19.42 0.10 8.09
C LEU A 473 -19.40 -1.31 8.69
N SER A 474 -18.53 -2.19 8.17
CA SER A 474 -18.52 -3.60 8.53
C SER A 474 -18.42 -3.79 10.05
N TYR A 475 -19.15 -4.78 10.57
CA TYR A 475 -19.24 -5.16 11.98
C TYR A 475 -19.83 -4.08 12.89
N SER A 476 -20.54 -3.10 12.33
CA SER A 476 -21.39 -2.20 13.12
C SER A 476 -22.69 -2.91 13.47
N GLU A 477 -22.68 -3.68 14.56
CA GLU A 477 -23.75 -4.62 14.90
C GLU A 477 -25.07 -3.96 15.25
N ASP A 478 -25.00 -2.72 15.76
CA ASP A 478 -26.13 -1.91 16.19
C ASP A 478 -26.77 -1.13 15.04
N LEU A 479 -26.20 -1.19 13.81
CA LEU A 479 -26.68 -0.45 12.65
C LEU A 479 -28.03 -0.98 12.16
N ILE A 480 -29.06 -0.13 12.22
CA ILE A 480 -30.45 -0.47 11.92
C ILE A 480 -30.81 -0.10 10.48
N GLU A 481 -30.32 1.03 10.01
CA GLU A 481 -30.61 1.57 8.68
C GLU A 481 -29.43 2.34 8.09
N ILE A 482 -29.42 2.47 6.76
CA ILE A 482 -28.48 3.31 6.02
C ILE A 482 -29.25 4.44 5.31
N PRO A 483 -28.63 5.59 5.05
CA PRO A 483 -29.27 6.70 4.34
C PRO A 483 -29.59 6.31 2.90
N ASN A 484 -30.47 7.09 2.25
CA ASN A 484 -30.73 6.92 0.82
C ASN A 484 -29.48 7.28 0.00
N LEU A 485 -29.00 6.34 -0.82
CA LEU A 485 -27.79 6.47 -1.64
C LEU A 485 -28.09 6.75 -3.13
N SER A 486 -29.34 7.09 -3.49
CA SER A 486 -29.74 7.29 -4.90
C SER A 486 -28.98 8.40 -5.62
N GLU A 487 -28.61 9.46 -4.89
CA GLU A 487 -27.86 10.62 -5.40
C GLU A 487 -26.33 10.39 -5.40
N ALA A 488 -25.85 9.24 -4.91
CA ALA A 488 -24.44 8.90 -4.87
C ALA A 488 -23.98 8.36 -6.24
N GLU A 489 -23.85 9.25 -7.22
CA GLU A 489 -23.59 8.90 -8.63
C GLU A 489 -22.22 8.27 -8.90
N ASN A 490 -21.26 8.47 -7.98
CA ASN A 490 -19.89 7.95 -8.08
C ASN A 490 -19.61 6.78 -7.12
N LEU A 491 -20.62 6.29 -6.39
CA LEU A 491 -20.45 5.22 -5.40
C LEU A 491 -20.07 3.90 -6.05
N GLU A 492 -18.90 3.36 -5.76
CA GLU A 492 -18.36 2.15 -6.37
C GLU A 492 -18.41 0.94 -5.44
N SER A 493 -18.31 1.14 -4.11
CA SER A 493 -18.23 0.04 -3.14
C SER A 493 -18.98 0.33 -1.85
N ILE A 494 -19.74 -0.66 -1.37
CA ILE A 494 -20.38 -0.65 -0.05
C ILE A 494 -20.04 -1.96 0.68
N SER A 495 -19.53 -1.85 1.92
CA SER A 495 -19.35 -2.99 2.83
C SER A 495 -20.13 -2.76 4.13
N LEU A 496 -21.09 -3.63 4.42
CA LEU A 496 -21.86 -3.67 5.68
C LEU A 496 -21.77 -5.07 6.32
N SER A 497 -20.75 -5.86 5.97
CA SER A 497 -20.59 -7.22 6.48
C SER A 497 -20.68 -7.25 8.00
N GLY A 498 -21.43 -8.17 8.59
CA GLY A 498 -21.57 -8.30 10.04
C GLY A 498 -22.49 -7.26 10.71
N CYS A 499 -23.20 -6.41 9.96
CA CYS A 499 -24.23 -5.53 10.52
C CYS A 499 -25.48 -6.35 10.91
N LYS A 500 -25.47 -6.92 12.13
CA LYS A 500 -26.47 -7.87 12.62
C LYS A 500 -27.86 -7.26 12.83
N SER A 501 -27.98 -5.98 13.12
CA SER A 501 -29.27 -5.29 13.33
C SER A 501 -29.91 -4.75 12.05
N LEU A 502 -29.27 -4.89 10.88
CA LEU A 502 -29.81 -4.41 9.62
C LEU A 502 -30.92 -5.36 9.13
N HIS A 503 -32.17 -4.89 9.14
CA HIS A 503 -33.34 -5.71 8.82
C HIS A 503 -33.75 -5.68 7.34
N LYS A 504 -33.66 -4.49 6.75
CA LYS A 504 -34.05 -4.20 5.36
C LYS A 504 -32.99 -3.34 4.68
N LEU A 505 -32.78 -3.55 3.39
CA LEU A 505 -31.83 -2.77 2.61
C LEU A 505 -32.30 -2.63 1.16
N HIS A 506 -32.48 -1.38 0.72
CA HIS A 506 -32.81 -1.04 -0.65
C HIS A 506 -31.79 -0.04 -1.18
N VAL A 507 -31.06 -0.42 -2.23
CA VAL A 507 -30.01 0.43 -2.81
C VAL A 507 -30.24 0.62 -4.31
N HIS A 508 -30.37 1.86 -4.73
CA HIS A 508 -30.39 2.26 -6.13
C HIS A 508 -29.14 3.08 -6.43
N SER A 509 -28.24 2.57 -7.28
CA SER A 509 -27.02 3.30 -7.67
C SER A 509 -26.59 2.88 -9.06
N LYS A 510 -26.25 3.84 -9.93
CA LYS A 510 -25.81 3.56 -11.31
C LYS A 510 -24.36 3.07 -11.37
N SER A 511 -23.54 3.43 -10.39
CA SER A 511 -22.08 3.25 -10.39
C SER A 511 -21.58 2.05 -9.58
N LEU A 512 -22.40 1.52 -8.68
CA LEU A 512 -21.97 0.53 -7.68
C LEU A 512 -21.41 -0.74 -8.33
N ARG A 513 -20.16 -1.10 -7.99
CA ARG A 513 -19.42 -2.27 -8.49
C ARG A 513 -19.42 -3.43 -7.52
N ALA A 514 -19.28 -3.16 -6.22
CA ALA A 514 -19.17 -4.18 -5.19
C ALA A 514 -20.08 -3.88 -3.99
N MET A 515 -20.76 -4.92 -3.50
CA MET A 515 -21.56 -4.86 -2.28
C MET A 515 -21.32 -6.10 -1.41
N GLU A 516 -20.84 -5.89 -0.19
CA GLU A 516 -20.61 -6.93 0.81
C GLU A 516 -21.61 -6.79 1.97
N LEU A 517 -22.38 -7.85 2.22
CA LEU A 517 -23.41 -7.94 3.26
C LEU A 517 -23.28 -9.26 4.04
N ASP A 518 -22.12 -9.90 4.00
CA ASP A 518 -21.99 -11.21 4.63
C ASP A 518 -22.12 -11.12 6.15
N GLY A 519 -22.89 -12.03 6.73
CA GLY A 519 -23.13 -12.04 8.18
C GLY A 519 -24.13 -11.00 8.69
N CYS A 520 -24.84 -10.27 7.81
CA CYS A 520 -26.02 -9.46 8.21
C CYS A 520 -27.19 -10.39 8.57
N SER A 521 -27.13 -11.00 9.75
CA SER A 521 -27.99 -12.12 10.13
C SER A 521 -29.47 -11.73 10.31
N SER A 522 -29.83 -10.46 10.51
CA SER A 522 -31.24 -10.04 10.58
C SER A 522 -31.82 -9.58 9.24
N LEU A 523 -31.00 -9.49 8.19
CA LEU A 523 -31.42 -8.98 6.88
C LEU A 523 -32.38 -9.97 6.23
N LYS A 524 -33.63 -9.53 6.00
CA LYS A 524 -34.70 -10.33 5.38
C LYS A 524 -35.16 -9.74 4.05
N GLU A 525 -35.21 -8.42 3.96
CA GLU A 525 -35.64 -7.70 2.76
C GLU A 525 -34.45 -7.02 2.09
N PHE A 526 -34.21 -7.36 0.83
CA PHE A 526 -33.07 -6.86 0.07
C PHE A 526 -33.44 -6.58 -1.39
N SER A 527 -33.06 -5.40 -1.88
CA SER A 527 -33.05 -5.12 -3.32
C SER A 527 -31.89 -4.20 -3.69
N VAL A 528 -31.26 -4.48 -4.82
CA VAL A 528 -30.22 -3.63 -5.40
C VAL A 528 -30.43 -3.49 -6.90
N THR A 529 -30.20 -2.28 -7.42
CA THR A 529 -30.16 -2.01 -8.86
C THR A 529 -28.90 -1.24 -9.19
N SER A 530 -28.06 -1.78 -10.07
CA SER A 530 -26.86 -1.14 -10.60
C SER A 530 -26.47 -1.72 -11.95
N GLU A 531 -26.01 -0.86 -12.86
CA GLU A 531 -25.54 -1.24 -14.21
C GLU A 531 -24.08 -1.75 -14.18
N LYS A 532 -23.29 -1.33 -13.19
CA LYS A 532 -21.85 -1.62 -13.09
C LYS A 532 -21.51 -2.71 -12.07
N MET A 533 -22.49 -3.31 -11.41
CA MET A 533 -22.22 -4.25 -10.31
C MET A 533 -21.56 -5.53 -10.80
N THR A 534 -20.37 -5.82 -10.28
CA THR A 534 -19.55 -7.01 -10.60
C THR A 534 -19.52 -8.03 -9.47
N LYS A 535 -19.71 -7.60 -8.21
CA LYS A 535 -19.66 -8.49 -7.03
C LYS A 535 -20.79 -8.18 -6.06
N LEU A 536 -21.53 -9.21 -5.67
CA LEU A 536 -22.55 -9.16 -4.62
C LEU A 536 -22.39 -10.33 -3.67
N ASN A 537 -22.26 -10.04 -2.37
CA ASN A 537 -22.15 -11.03 -1.32
C ASN A 537 -23.25 -10.86 -0.27
N LEU A 538 -24.14 -11.84 -0.21
CA LEU A 538 -25.27 -11.93 0.72
C LEU A 538 -25.13 -13.14 1.65
N SER A 539 -23.91 -13.67 1.80
CA SER A 539 -23.67 -14.91 2.56
C SER A 539 -24.08 -14.74 4.03
N TYR A 540 -24.61 -15.79 4.65
CA TYR A 540 -25.02 -15.79 6.06
C TYR A 540 -26.06 -14.71 6.44
N THR A 541 -26.83 -14.23 5.47
CA THR A 541 -28.02 -13.41 5.70
C THR A 541 -29.26 -14.27 5.88
N ASN A 542 -30.33 -13.71 6.43
CA ASN A 542 -31.60 -14.41 6.64
C ASN A 542 -32.58 -14.30 5.47
N ILE A 543 -32.13 -13.79 4.32
CA ILE A 543 -32.93 -13.64 3.10
C ILE A 543 -33.50 -15.01 2.67
N SER A 544 -34.83 -15.06 2.49
CA SER A 544 -35.57 -16.24 2.04
C SER A 544 -35.88 -16.24 0.54
N GLU A 545 -35.91 -15.07 -0.08
CA GLU A 545 -36.20 -14.91 -1.50
C GLU A 545 -35.32 -13.81 -2.10
N LEU A 546 -34.78 -14.06 -3.28
CA LEU A 546 -34.01 -13.07 -4.03
C LEU A 546 -34.91 -12.42 -5.08
N SER A 547 -35.02 -11.09 -5.05
CA SER A 547 -35.86 -10.33 -5.97
C SER A 547 -35.54 -10.63 -7.44
N SER A 548 -36.56 -10.63 -8.31
CA SER A 548 -36.40 -10.82 -9.76
C SER A 548 -35.52 -9.73 -10.41
N SER A 549 -35.40 -8.57 -9.77
CA SER A 549 -34.50 -7.47 -10.15
C SER A 549 -33.03 -7.89 -10.25
N ILE A 550 -32.62 -8.96 -9.56
CA ILE A 550 -31.24 -9.49 -9.68
C ILE A 550 -30.89 -9.80 -11.14
N GLY A 551 -31.85 -10.21 -11.96
CA GLY A 551 -31.63 -10.54 -13.37
C GLY A 551 -31.25 -9.33 -14.25
N HIS A 552 -31.40 -8.10 -13.75
CA HIS A 552 -31.00 -6.88 -14.46
C HIS A 552 -29.50 -6.54 -14.28
N LEU A 553 -28.81 -7.22 -13.36
CA LEU A 553 -27.40 -6.97 -13.04
C LEU A 553 -26.47 -7.66 -14.05
N VAL A 554 -26.59 -7.32 -15.33
CA VAL A 554 -25.94 -8.04 -16.45
C VAL A 554 -24.40 -8.08 -16.37
N SER A 555 -23.80 -7.13 -15.65
CA SER A 555 -22.35 -7.03 -15.37
C SER A 555 -21.88 -7.91 -14.19
N LEU A 556 -22.80 -8.57 -13.47
CA LEU A 556 -22.47 -9.31 -12.24
C LEU A 556 -21.63 -10.54 -12.56
N GLU A 557 -20.42 -10.60 -12.00
CA GLU A 557 -19.48 -11.70 -12.20
C GLU A 557 -19.51 -12.73 -11.06
N LYS A 558 -19.73 -12.24 -9.82
CA LYS A 558 -19.63 -13.02 -8.59
C LYS A 558 -20.88 -12.79 -7.73
N LEU A 559 -21.62 -13.86 -7.47
CA LEU A 559 -22.78 -13.87 -6.58
C LEU A 559 -22.58 -14.90 -5.48
N TYR A 560 -22.56 -14.45 -4.23
CA TYR A 560 -22.39 -15.29 -3.05
C TYR A 560 -23.65 -15.25 -2.18
N LEU A 561 -24.21 -16.44 -1.94
CA LEU A 561 -25.44 -16.68 -1.18
C LEU A 561 -25.21 -17.77 -0.13
N ARG A 562 -23.95 -18.03 0.26
CA ARG A 562 -23.57 -19.11 1.16
C ARG A 562 -24.39 -19.05 2.45
N GLY A 563 -24.96 -20.16 2.89
CA GLY A 563 -25.66 -20.22 4.19
C GLY A 563 -26.94 -19.40 4.31
N THR A 564 -27.51 -18.90 3.21
CA THR A 564 -28.79 -18.16 3.22
C THR A 564 -30.00 -19.08 3.32
N ASN A 565 -31.18 -18.50 3.56
CA ASN A 565 -32.45 -19.22 3.65
C ASN A 565 -33.21 -19.33 2.32
N VAL A 566 -32.57 -18.98 1.19
CA VAL A 566 -33.22 -18.97 -0.12
C VAL A 566 -33.81 -20.33 -0.50
N GLU A 567 -35.09 -20.34 -0.87
CA GLU A 567 -35.80 -21.57 -1.26
C GLU A 567 -35.67 -21.86 -2.76
N SER A 568 -35.61 -20.80 -3.56
CA SER A 568 -35.37 -20.86 -5.00
C SER A 568 -34.63 -19.59 -5.46
N LEU A 569 -34.03 -19.65 -6.64
CA LEU A 569 -33.47 -18.47 -7.32
C LEU A 569 -34.46 -18.00 -8.39
N PRO A 570 -34.54 -16.69 -8.67
CA PRO A 570 -35.46 -16.16 -9.67
C PRO A 570 -35.11 -16.67 -11.07
N ALA A 571 -36.13 -16.93 -11.89
CA ALA A 571 -35.97 -17.48 -13.24
C ALA A 571 -35.06 -16.61 -14.15
N ASN A 572 -35.03 -15.30 -13.91
CA ASN A 572 -34.22 -14.34 -14.66
C ASN A 572 -32.72 -14.39 -14.33
N ILE A 573 -32.27 -15.26 -13.41
CA ILE A 573 -30.83 -15.43 -13.12
C ILE A 573 -30.03 -15.88 -14.35
N LYS A 574 -30.68 -16.54 -15.31
CA LYS A 574 -30.09 -16.92 -16.60
C LYS A 574 -29.63 -15.73 -17.45
N ASN A 575 -30.18 -14.54 -17.20
CA ASN A 575 -29.85 -13.31 -17.92
C ASN A 575 -28.52 -12.68 -17.47
N LEU A 576 -27.92 -13.19 -16.38
CA LEU A 576 -26.64 -12.71 -15.86
C LEU A 576 -25.47 -13.19 -16.75
N SER A 577 -25.30 -12.56 -17.90
CA SER A 577 -24.37 -12.98 -18.96
C SER A 577 -22.89 -12.95 -18.58
N MET A 578 -22.51 -12.22 -17.54
CA MET A 578 -21.13 -12.15 -17.05
C MET A 578 -20.88 -13.02 -15.80
N LEU A 579 -21.91 -13.68 -15.27
CA LEU A 579 -21.78 -14.43 -14.02
C LEU A 579 -20.85 -15.61 -14.22
N THR A 580 -19.69 -15.58 -13.56
CA THR A 580 -18.68 -16.64 -13.61
C THR A 580 -18.66 -17.48 -12.33
N SER A 581 -19.10 -16.93 -11.20
CA SER A 581 -19.05 -17.61 -9.91
C SER A 581 -20.37 -17.47 -9.14
N LEU A 582 -21.00 -18.60 -8.83
CA LEU A 582 -22.20 -18.69 -8.00
C LEU A 582 -21.92 -19.61 -6.81
N ARG A 583 -21.91 -19.05 -5.60
CA ARG A 583 -21.74 -19.81 -4.34
C ARG A 583 -23.07 -19.90 -3.61
N LEU A 584 -23.58 -21.11 -3.46
CA LEU A 584 -24.82 -21.47 -2.75
C LEU A 584 -24.54 -22.50 -1.65
N ASP A 585 -23.27 -22.74 -1.30
CA ASP A 585 -22.94 -23.74 -0.31
C ASP A 585 -23.61 -23.42 1.05
N GLY A 586 -24.09 -24.45 1.74
CA GLY A 586 -24.84 -24.29 2.98
C GLY A 586 -26.26 -23.74 2.85
N CYS A 587 -26.81 -23.49 1.65
CA CYS A 587 -28.22 -23.12 1.48
C CYS A 587 -29.15 -24.30 1.77
N ARG A 588 -29.49 -24.51 3.05
CA ARG A 588 -30.18 -25.73 3.50
C ARG A 588 -31.63 -25.82 3.01
N LYS A 589 -32.26 -24.69 2.70
CA LYS A 589 -33.66 -24.62 2.25
C LYS A 589 -33.85 -24.67 0.73
N LEU A 590 -32.79 -24.49 -0.04
CA LEU A 590 -32.86 -24.45 -1.51
C LEU A 590 -33.43 -25.76 -2.07
N MET A 591 -34.57 -25.68 -2.76
CA MET A 591 -35.33 -26.84 -3.25
C MET A 591 -35.06 -27.14 -4.73
N SER A 592 -34.83 -26.11 -5.54
CA SER A 592 -34.59 -26.25 -6.97
C SER A 592 -33.65 -25.15 -7.48
N LEU A 593 -33.08 -25.37 -8.66
CA LEU A 593 -32.33 -24.36 -9.40
C LEU A 593 -33.06 -24.04 -10.70
N PRO A 594 -33.22 -22.77 -11.06
CA PRO A 594 -33.70 -22.39 -12.39
C PRO A 594 -32.64 -22.69 -13.45
N GLU A 595 -32.93 -22.35 -14.70
CA GLU A 595 -31.91 -22.28 -15.74
C GLU A 595 -30.81 -21.28 -15.33
N LEU A 596 -29.55 -21.72 -15.42
CA LEU A 596 -28.38 -20.94 -14.99
C LEU A 596 -27.69 -20.31 -16.21
N PRO A 597 -27.02 -19.16 -16.04
CA PRO A 597 -26.38 -18.46 -17.15
C PRO A 597 -25.24 -19.31 -17.77
N PRO A 598 -25.05 -19.27 -19.10
CA PRO A 598 -24.06 -20.09 -19.79
C PRO A 598 -22.61 -19.71 -19.46
N SER A 599 -22.38 -18.46 -19.02
CA SER A 599 -21.08 -17.93 -18.58
C SER A 599 -20.54 -18.59 -17.29
N LEU A 600 -21.40 -19.28 -16.54
CA LEU A 600 -21.08 -19.76 -15.20
C LEU A 600 -19.89 -20.72 -15.21
N ARG A 601 -18.79 -20.32 -14.56
CA ARG A 601 -17.54 -21.09 -14.46
C ARG A 601 -17.55 -22.01 -13.25
N LEU A 602 -17.96 -21.46 -12.11
CA LEU A 602 -17.98 -22.10 -10.80
C LEU A 602 -19.40 -22.09 -10.24
N LEU A 603 -19.87 -23.27 -9.84
CA LEU A 603 -21.09 -23.47 -9.07
C LEU A 603 -20.76 -24.29 -7.83
N ASP A 604 -20.96 -23.70 -6.65
CA ASP A 604 -20.84 -24.41 -5.37
C ASP A 604 -22.22 -24.57 -4.74
N ILE A 605 -22.61 -25.81 -4.48
CA ILE A 605 -23.90 -26.19 -3.87
C ILE A 605 -23.69 -27.15 -2.70
N ASN A 606 -22.47 -27.25 -2.19
CA ASN A 606 -22.14 -28.17 -1.11
C ASN A 606 -23.03 -27.88 0.12
N GLY A 607 -23.63 -28.90 0.71
CA GLY A 607 -24.53 -28.71 1.87
C GLY A 607 -25.95 -28.18 1.55
N CYS A 608 -26.34 -28.08 0.28
CA CYS A 608 -27.73 -27.84 -0.13
C CYS A 608 -28.59 -29.10 0.05
N LYS A 609 -29.03 -29.37 1.29
CA LYS A 609 -29.66 -30.65 1.67
C LYS A 609 -31.01 -30.91 0.97
N LYS A 610 -31.82 -29.87 0.73
CA LYS A 610 -33.17 -29.99 0.13
C LYS A 610 -33.21 -30.02 -1.40
N LEU A 611 -32.10 -29.68 -2.07
CA LEU A 611 -32.03 -29.63 -3.54
C LEU A 611 -32.13 -31.01 -4.21
N MET A 612 -32.32 -32.09 -3.43
CA MET A 612 -32.05 -33.45 -3.90
C MET A 612 -33.30 -34.29 -4.18
N SER A 613 -33.57 -34.48 -5.49
CA SER A 613 -34.01 -35.77 -6.05
C SER A 613 -32.83 -36.45 -6.80
N PRO A 614 -32.77 -37.79 -6.88
CA PRO A 614 -31.65 -38.53 -7.51
C PRO A 614 -31.41 -38.23 -9.01
N SER A 615 -32.46 -37.81 -9.74
CA SER A 615 -32.40 -37.51 -11.18
C SER A 615 -31.61 -36.23 -11.51
N GLN A 616 -31.64 -35.24 -10.63
CA GLN A 616 -30.94 -33.95 -10.82
C GLN A 616 -29.43 -34.02 -10.47
N ARG A 617 -29.01 -35.01 -9.66
CA ARG A 617 -27.58 -35.28 -9.38
C ARG A 617 -26.81 -35.64 -10.66
N HIS A 618 -27.46 -36.30 -11.63
CA HIS A 618 -26.85 -36.68 -12.90
C HIS A 618 -26.56 -35.45 -13.79
N ASN A 619 -27.47 -34.49 -13.88
CA ASN A 619 -27.29 -33.28 -14.72
C ASN A 619 -26.18 -32.34 -14.21
N ILE A 620 -25.99 -32.23 -12.88
CA ILE A 620 -24.94 -31.38 -12.29
C ILE A 620 -23.56 -32.07 -12.37
N LYS A 621 -23.50 -33.40 -12.22
CA LYS A 621 -22.27 -34.18 -12.52
C LYS A 621 -21.94 -34.13 -14.01
N LEU A 622 -22.92 -34.25 -14.90
CA LEU A 622 -22.72 -34.16 -16.35
C LEU A 622 -22.20 -32.79 -16.77
N LYS A 623 -22.71 -31.66 -16.24
CA LYS A 623 -22.13 -30.32 -16.54
C LYS A 623 -20.69 -30.15 -16.02
N LYS A 624 -20.33 -30.74 -14.87
CA LYS A 624 -18.93 -30.79 -14.38
C LYS A 624 -18.03 -31.65 -15.28
N ILE A 625 -18.52 -32.81 -15.71
CA ILE A 625 -17.78 -33.75 -16.58
C ILE A 625 -17.65 -33.21 -18.00
N TYR A 626 -18.73 -32.68 -18.60
CA TYR A 626 -18.75 -32.09 -19.94
C TYR A 626 -17.76 -30.92 -20.05
N LYS A 627 -17.63 -30.11 -19.00
CA LYS A 627 -16.68 -28.99 -18.92
C LYS A 627 -15.23 -29.43 -18.71
N TYR A 628 -14.99 -30.48 -17.91
CA TYR A 628 -13.67 -31.08 -17.75
C TYR A 628 -13.19 -31.75 -19.05
N VAL A 629 -14.12 -32.40 -19.77
CA VAL A 629 -13.88 -33.04 -21.06
C VAL A 629 -13.65 -32.00 -22.17
N LEU A 630 -14.44 -30.93 -22.28
CA LEU A 630 -14.20 -29.82 -23.23
C LEU A 630 -12.84 -29.14 -23.01
N LYS A 631 -12.44 -28.92 -21.74
CA LYS A 631 -11.12 -28.35 -21.42
C LYS A 631 -9.98 -29.28 -21.82
N LYS A 632 -10.13 -30.61 -21.63
CA LYS A 632 -9.17 -31.61 -22.11
C LYS A 632 -9.16 -31.75 -23.64
N ILE A 633 -10.30 -31.69 -24.31
CA ILE A 633 -10.42 -31.78 -25.78
C ILE A 633 -9.80 -30.55 -26.44
N SER A 634 -10.01 -29.34 -25.91
CA SER A 634 -9.35 -28.12 -26.40
C SER A 634 -7.82 -28.18 -26.27
N ILE A 635 -7.31 -28.73 -25.16
CA ILE A 635 -5.87 -28.97 -24.97
C ILE A 635 -5.35 -30.02 -25.96
N LEU A 636 -6.09 -31.13 -26.16
CA LEU A 636 -5.72 -32.16 -27.14
C LEU A 636 -5.72 -31.62 -28.59
N PHE A 637 -6.70 -30.81 -28.98
CA PHE A 637 -6.73 -30.18 -30.31
C PHE A 637 -5.56 -29.22 -30.50
N SER A 638 -5.18 -28.47 -29.46
CA SER A 638 -4.03 -27.56 -29.52
C SER A 638 -2.71 -28.33 -29.68
N ILE A 639 -2.56 -29.45 -28.97
CA ILE A 639 -1.39 -30.34 -29.08
C ILE A 639 -1.35 -31.03 -30.45
N LEU A 640 -2.48 -31.56 -30.93
CA LEU A 640 -2.56 -32.22 -32.23
C LEU A 640 -2.25 -31.24 -33.38
N PHE A 641 -2.77 -30.02 -33.29
CA PHE A 641 -2.46 -28.95 -34.24
C PHE A 641 -0.96 -28.62 -34.23
N TYR A 642 -0.33 -28.51 -33.06
CA TYR A 642 1.10 -28.23 -32.93
C TYR A 642 1.97 -29.38 -33.48
N VAL A 643 1.59 -30.65 -33.26
CA VAL A 643 2.33 -31.81 -33.78
C VAL A 643 2.21 -31.92 -35.30
N VAL A 644 1.03 -31.66 -35.86
CA VAL A 644 0.81 -31.60 -37.31
C VAL A 644 1.61 -30.45 -37.93
N LEU A 645 1.61 -29.27 -37.29
CA LEU A 645 2.41 -28.13 -37.74
C LEU A 645 3.92 -28.46 -37.71
N CYS A 646 4.41 -29.07 -36.63
CA CYS A 646 5.81 -29.47 -36.52
C CYS A 646 6.21 -30.54 -37.55
N THR A 647 5.34 -31.51 -37.85
CA THR A 647 5.64 -32.54 -38.85
C THR A 647 5.62 -31.99 -40.28
N ILE A 648 4.70 -31.08 -40.59
CA ILE A 648 4.69 -30.33 -41.86
C ILE A 648 5.95 -29.46 -41.98
N MET A 649 6.33 -28.75 -40.92
CA MET A 649 7.55 -27.94 -40.90
C MET A 649 8.82 -28.80 -41.04
N LEU A 650 8.88 -29.98 -40.41
CA LEU A 650 10.02 -30.89 -40.53
C LEU A 650 10.14 -31.48 -41.93
N SER A 651 9.02 -31.81 -42.57
CA SER A 651 9.00 -32.35 -43.93
C SER A 651 9.33 -31.28 -44.98
N LEU A 652 8.87 -30.03 -44.79
CA LEU A 652 9.32 -28.88 -45.56
C LEU A 652 10.82 -28.61 -45.37
N PHE A 653 11.34 -28.72 -44.14
CA PHE A 653 12.75 -28.52 -43.85
C PHE A 653 13.66 -29.61 -44.45
N ILE A 654 13.16 -30.85 -44.53
CA ILE A 654 13.84 -31.96 -45.21
C ILE A 654 13.82 -31.75 -46.73
N GLN A 655 12.71 -31.27 -47.31
CA GLN A 655 12.63 -30.96 -48.75
C GLN A 655 13.47 -29.75 -49.17
N ILE A 656 13.76 -28.80 -48.27
CA ILE A 656 14.61 -27.64 -48.56
C ILE A 656 16.11 -27.98 -48.40
N LYS A 657 16.46 -29.09 -47.75
CA LYS A 657 17.85 -29.56 -47.57
C LYS A 657 18.29 -30.67 -48.52
N MET A 658 17.38 -31.20 -49.34
CA MET A 658 17.67 -32.05 -50.50
C MET A 658 17.66 -31.21 -51.77
#